data_AF-A0A497CQR4-F1
#
_entry.id   AF-A0A497CQR4-F1
#
_cell.length_a   1.000
_cell.length_b   1.000
_cell.length_c   1.000
_cell.angle_alpha   90.00
_cell.angle_beta   90.00
_cell.angle_gamma   90.00
#
_symmetry.space_group_name_H-M   'P 1'
#
loop_
_entity.id
_entity.type
_entity.pdbx_description
1 polymer ?
#
loop_
_entity_poly.entity_id
_entity_poly.type
_entity_poly.pdbx_seq_one_letter_code
_entity_poly.pdbx_strand_id
1 'polypeptide(L)'
;EVKCSLDFSKNSEVDLALIHNEHDPKIKADKSSVVKRLFEVTGRAPAVKEKKIKTSGKIISNIDIDELHVDPDVIKLSVLKNCTIHKLVFEEGTDIKGRLEFKNCVIENMQNQPSCFEKDLVFLGCTFSCEFILKRLSFKKSLVFELCTFKTNSMFNELKIEEDLYLNYSVFKKGLSVSGVRCGGYVKCEINTIQNIINFEDNVVAKDVNLSFINSADSIVLFHNEINGYLFLTQITTKGKLDINMLNGEALTIDDIAIDASVEINNLVLKNDLKITRMVVSDDANFFFTKIEGSLFLFRSSFKKDFLAYDLESKLNMFMNNDFKGNGSFNSCTFRQQTWTSRNLFHDSLNWTSIHAYNTSFNDNYLFGSFTIDKTEANDIIMDHNFTAQDIEINNSKVNDITVNDNVSEQKFNFKYLKSFDIAVNNNTANQEFEVFDIKANNFNFNDNKIGQGFSMSKSELTDIKFFDNQLNDDLLINNSRVKDIFINNNTSKKGFKLSYLLAFDIEINNNSARQNFEILEMKANNFSFNDNKIKKEFSLKNSELKDAKFYDNLVNEDFVMNDSITRDIYLVRNQTDKELVLNYATSNDLLFTGNDVPLVRFLNSFFAEITLSECKKVETALFDDISASKNIKITGNAFLKDLSLNKCKSEGDLHLTDNKIGENLIINNSTTNDIYLDRNQVKKELRLNYATSNDVLFTGNDVPLVRFLNSFFAEINIS
;
A
#
# COMPACT_ATOMS: atom_id res chain seq x y z
N GLU A 1 -17.36 49.35 -29.21
CA GLU A 1 -18.13 49.46 -27.95
C GLU A 1 -18.42 48.08 -27.37
N VAL A 2 -17.67 47.67 -26.34
CA VAL A 2 -18.13 46.60 -25.45
C VAL A 2 -19.12 47.23 -24.49
N LYS A 3 -20.42 47.03 -24.68
CA LYS A 3 -21.46 47.44 -23.72
C LYS A 3 -21.47 46.44 -22.56
N CYS A 4 -20.49 46.52 -21.67
CA CYS A 4 -20.53 45.76 -20.42
C CYS A 4 -21.46 46.51 -19.45
N SER A 5 -22.63 45.95 -19.16
CA SER A 5 -23.47 46.39 -18.05
C SER A 5 -23.21 45.49 -16.86
N LEU A 6 -22.60 46.04 -15.80
CA LEU A 6 -22.42 45.36 -14.52
C LEU A 6 -23.65 45.68 -13.65
N ASP A 7 -24.33 44.65 -13.14
CA ASP A 7 -25.53 44.80 -12.30
C ASP A 7 -25.23 44.27 -10.89
N PHE A 8 -25.18 45.17 -9.91
CA PHE A 8 -24.87 44.86 -8.51
C PHE A 8 -26.11 44.99 -7.62
N SER A 9 -26.59 43.88 -7.06
CA SER A 9 -27.73 43.87 -6.14
C SER A 9 -27.32 43.55 -4.69
N LYS A 10 -28.22 43.82 -3.73
CA LYS A 10 -28.12 43.40 -2.30
C LYS A 10 -27.03 44.07 -1.44
N ASN A 11 -27.01 45.40 -1.34
CA ASN A 11 -26.11 46.13 -0.40
C ASN A 11 -24.62 45.77 -0.56
N SER A 12 -24.14 45.61 -1.79
CA SER A 12 -22.76 45.19 -2.05
C SER A 12 -21.81 46.39 -2.01
N GLU A 13 -20.63 46.26 -1.40
CA GLU A 13 -19.52 47.20 -1.56
C GLU A 13 -18.53 46.63 -2.58
N VAL A 14 -18.28 47.36 -3.67
CA VAL A 14 -17.47 46.90 -4.81
C VAL A 14 -16.44 47.96 -5.17
N ASP A 15 -15.15 47.59 -5.14
CA ASP A 15 -14.07 48.37 -5.73
C ASP A 15 -13.91 48.01 -7.21
N LEU A 16 -14.08 48.99 -8.10
CA LEU A 16 -14.03 48.83 -9.54
C LEU A 16 -12.78 49.51 -10.10
N ALA A 17 -11.85 48.72 -10.64
CA ALA A 17 -10.76 49.18 -11.49
C ALA A 17 -11.07 48.88 -12.96
N LEU A 18 -11.01 49.92 -13.79
CA LEU A 18 -11.33 49.83 -15.21
C LEU A 18 -10.05 50.01 -16.02
N ILE A 19 -9.51 48.92 -16.54
CA ILE A 19 -8.32 48.93 -17.41
C ILE A 19 -8.80 48.87 -18.87
N HIS A 20 -8.15 49.62 -19.76
CA HIS A 20 -8.41 49.60 -21.23
C HIS A 20 -9.80 50.02 -21.69
N ASN A 21 -10.54 50.77 -20.89
CA ASN A 21 -11.84 51.25 -21.29
C ASN A 21 -11.72 52.63 -21.94
N GLU A 22 -12.10 52.73 -23.22
CA GLU A 22 -12.24 54.03 -23.90
C GLU A 22 -13.38 54.86 -23.28
N HIS A 23 -14.36 54.18 -22.69
CA HIS A 23 -15.51 54.76 -22.01
C HIS A 23 -15.84 53.97 -20.76
N ASP A 24 -16.31 54.65 -19.71
CA ASP A 24 -16.82 53.97 -18.53
C ASP A 24 -17.94 52.97 -18.89
N PRO A 25 -17.92 51.75 -18.33
CA PRO A 25 -19.04 50.85 -18.44
C PRO A 25 -20.26 51.45 -17.73
N LYS A 26 -21.45 51.13 -18.23
CA LYS A 26 -22.70 51.48 -17.55
C LYS A 26 -22.88 50.55 -16.36
N ILE A 27 -22.57 51.06 -15.17
CA ILE A 27 -22.77 50.35 -13.91
C ILE A 27 -24.20 50.58 -13.45
N LYS A 28 -24.98 49.51 -13.26
CA LYS A 28 -26.24 49.53 -12.54
C LYS A 28 -25.98 48.95 -11.15
N ALA A 29 -26.37 49.68 -10.13
CA ALA A 29 -26.27 49.23 -8.75
C ALA A 29 -27.55 49.61 -8.01
N ASP A 30 -28.03 48.72 -7.14
CA ASP A 30 -29.12 49.05 -6.22
C ASP A 30 -28.73 50.24 -5.33
N LYS A 31 -29.72 51.02 -4.87
CA LYS A 31 -29.50 52.24 -4.05
C LYS A 31 -28.67 52.02 -2.77
N SER A 32 -28.59 50.78 -2.31
CA SER A 32 -27.88 50.38 -1.10
C SER A 32 -26.49 49.79 -1.36
N SER A 33 -26.11 49.58 -2.61
CA SER A 33 -24.78 49.11 -2.99
C SER A 33 -23.84 50.31 -3.19
N VAL A 34 -22.60 50.18 -2.74
CA VAL A 34 -21.54 51.19 -2.87
C VAL A 34 -20.55 50.70 -3.91
N VAL A 35 -20.45 51.39 -5.04
CA VAL A 35 -19.40 51.13 -6.05
C VAL A 35 -18.33 52.21 -5.92
N LYS A 36 -17.20 51.83 -5.35
CA LYS A 36 -16.00 52.66 -5.27
C LYS A 36 -15.19 52.45 -6.54
N ARG A 37 -14.82 53.53 -7.24
CA ARG A 37 -13.89 53.41 -8.37
C ARG A 37 -12.48 53.64 -7.87
N LEU A 38 -11.56 52.73 -8.22
CA LEU A 38 -10.16 52.84 -7.81
C LEU A 38 -9.44 53.99 -8.53
N PHE A 39 -9.91 54.39 -9.72
CA PHE A 39 -9.51 55.62 -10.42
C PHE A 39 -10.54 56.03 -11.50
N GLU A 40 -10.49 57.29 -11.89
CA GLU A 40 -11.35 57.85 -12.94
C GLU A 40 -10.69 57.67 -14.32
N VAL A 41 -11.31 56.86 -15.19
CA VAL A 41 -10.85 56.69 -16.57
C VAL A 41 -11.43 57.82 -17.42
N THR A 42 -10.61 58.82 -17.71
CA THR A 42 -11.00 59.87 -18.64
C THR A 42 -10.79 59.36 -20.06
N GLY A 43 -11.85 58.96 -20.76
CA GLY A 43 -11.84 58.62 -22.19
C GLY A 43 -11.48 59.77 -23.14
N ARG A 44 -10.73 60.77 -22.65
CA ARG A 44 -10.33 61.98 -23.37
C ARG A 44 -8.82 61.94 -23.53
N ALA A 45 -8.35 62.04 -24.77
CA ALA A 45 -6.94 62.36 -25.04
C ALA A 45 -6.58 63.67 -24.32
N PRO A 46 -5.35 63.80 -23.80
CA PRO A 46 -4.91 65.03 -23.15
C PRO A 46 -5.18 66.25 -24.04
N ALA A 47 -5.77 67.31 -23.46
CA ALA A 47 -6.21 68.48 -24.22
C ALA A 47 -5.07 69.48 -24.49
N VAL A 48 -3.97 69.35 -23.73
CA VAL A 48 -2.82 70.27 -23.75
C VAL A 48 -1.59 69.49 -24.16
N LYS A 49 -0.84 70.01 -25.14
CA LYS A 49 0.42 69.42 -25.60
C LYS A 49 1.60 70.29 -25.19
N GLU A 50 2.60 69.68 -24.58
CA GLU A 50 3.81 70.32 -24.08
C GLU A 50 5.06 69.64 -24.62
N LYS A 51 6.02 70.43 -25.10
CA LYS A 51 7.23 69.88 -25.73
C LYS A 51 8.22 69.30 -24.72
N LYS A 52 8.38 69.95 -23.56
CA LYS A 52 9.33 69.50 -22.54
C LYS A 52 8.87 69.92 -21.14
N ILE A 53 8.76 68.96 -20.23
CA ILE A 53 8.39 69.19 -18.83
C ILE A 53 9.47 68.60 -17.92
N LYS A 54 9.75 69.24 -16.78
CA LYS A 54 10.57 68.71 -15.69
C LYS A 54 9.72 68.43 -14.45
N THR A 55 9.93 67.34 -13.73
CA THR A 55 9.23 67.09 -12.45
C THR A 55 9.60 68.18 -11.42
N SER A 56 8.65 68.55 -10.55
CA SER A 56 8.79 69.75 -9.68
C SER A 56 8.20 69.58 -8.27
N GLY A 57 7.82 68.36 -7.87
CA GLY A 57 7.22 68.10 -6.56
C GLY A 57 5.77 68.57 -6.45
N LYS A 58 5.06 68.56 -7.59
CA LYS A 58 3.67 68.98 -7.76
C LYS A 58 2.91 67.98 -8.62
N ILE A 59 1.58 68.17 -8.72
CA ILE A 59 0.71 67.40 -9.60
C ILE A 59 0.76 67.98 -11.01
N ILE A 60 0.97 67.11 -12.00
CA ILE A 60 0.87 67.39 -13.44
C ILE A 60 -0.25 66.50 -13.98
N SER A 61 -1.24 67.04 -14.68
CA SER A 61 -2.41 66.25 -15.09
C SER A 61 -3.00 66.64 -16.43
N ASN A 62 -3.49 65.65 -17.18
CA ASN A 62 -4.19 65.80 -18.48
C ASN A 62 -3.33 66.48 -19.57
N ILE A 63 -2.05 66.12 -19.67
CA ILE A 63 -1.10 66.69 -20.65
C ILE A 63 -0.50 65.60 -21.56
N ASP A 64 -0.36 65.92 -22.84
CA ASP A 64 0.44 65.18 -23.82
C ASP A 64 1.86 65.77 -23.86
N ILE A 65 2.88 64.98 -23.52
CA ILE A 65 4.23 65.44 -23.22
C ILE A 65 5.21 64.78 -24.19
N ASP A 66 5.87 65.56 -25.05
CA ASP A 66 6.89 65.02 -25.96
C ASP A 66 8.10 64.49 -25.18
N GLU A 67 8.64 65.27 -24.22
CA GLU A 67 9.70 64.83 -23.31
C GLU A 67 9.43 65.20 -21.84
N LEU A 68 9.36 64.21 -20.96
CA LEU A 68 9.31 64.39 -19.50
C LEU A 68 10.66 64.06 -18.89
N HIS A 69 11.33 65.06 -18.30
CA HIS A 69 12.60 64.92 -17.61
C HIS A 69 12.36 64.80 -16.10
N VAL A 70 12.84 63.73 -15.48
CA VAL A 70 12.76 63.55 -14.02
C VAL A 70 13.89 64.35 -13.37
N ASP A 71 13.53 65.28 -12.48
CA ASP A 71 14.47 66.03 -11.66
C ASP A 71 14.95 65.20 -10.45
N PRO A 72 16.22 64.80 -10.37
CA PRO A 72 16.73 63.99 -9.26
C PRO A 72 16.69 64.70 -7.91
N ASP A 73 16.76 66.04 -7.89
CA ASP A 73 16.85 66.84 -6.67
C ASP A 73 15.51 67.16 -6.01
N VAL A 74 14.39 66.86 -6.68
CA VAL A 74 13.06 67.07 -6.13
C VAL A 74 12.77 66.05 -5.04
N ILE A 75 12.69 66.50 -3.79
CA ILE A 75 12.42 65.64 -2.62
C ILE A 75 10.91 65.43 -2.39
N LYS A 76 10.08 66.38 -2.82
CA LYS A 76 8.62 66.32 -2.65
C LYS A 76 7.99 65.33 -3.65
N LEU A 77 6.82 64.79 -3.28
CA LEU A 77 6.03 63.92 -4.14
C LEU A 77 5.70 64.63 -5.47
N SER A 78 6.08 64.00 -6.58
CA SER A 78 5.61 64.40 -7.92
C SER A 78 4.57 63.39 -8.40
N VAL A 79 3.39 63.88 -8.80
CA VAL A 79 2.29 63.03 -9.29
C VAL A 79 1.96 63.41 -10.72
N LEU A 80 1.96 62.43 -11.62
CA LEU A 80 1.46 62.56 -12.98
C LEU A 80 0.13 61.83 -13.10
N LYS A 81 -0.91 62.49 -13.62
CA LYS A 81 -2.24 61.91 -13.77
C LYS A 81 -2.78 62.07 -15.19
N ASN A 82 -3.24 60.99 -15.83
CA ASN A 82 -3.88 61.04 -17.15
C ASN A 82 -3.00 61.72 -18.22
N CYS A 83 -1.70 61.43 -18.23
CA CYS A 83 -0.77 62.02 -19.20
C CYS A 83 -0.37 61.02 -20.29
N THR A 84 -0.15 61.50 -21.50
CA THR A 84 0.59 60.77 -22.55
C THR A 84 2.03 61.27 -22.51
N ILE A 85 2.99 60.36 -22.35
CA ILE A 85 4.42 60.67 -22.24
C ILE A 85 5.11 59.94 -23.38
N HIS A 86 5.45 60.68 -24.44
CA HIS A 86 6.14 60.12 -25.59
C HIS A 86 7.56 59.67 -25.23
N LYS A 87 8.22 60.38 -24.30
CA LYS A 87 9.57 60.07 -23.84
C LYS A 87 9.78 60.43 -22.37
N LEU A 88 9.88 59.43 -21.51
CA LEU A 88 10.29 59.57 -20.10
C LEU A 88 11.81 59.50 -20.01
N VAL A 89 12.46 60.56 -19.55
CA VAL A 89 13.92 60.68 -19.49
C VAL A 89 14.36 60.81 -18.03
N PHE A 90 15.19 59.86 -17.59
CA PHE A 90 15.94 59.97 -16.35
C PHE A 90 17.33 60.56 -16.61
N GLU A 91 17.94 61.14 -15.58
CA GLU A 91 19.36 61.50 -15.64
C GLU A 91 20.20 60.27 -15.27
N GLU A 92 21.12 59.89 -16.15
CA GLU A 92 21.87 58.64 -16.04
C GLU A 92 22.74 58.59 -14.78
N GLY A 93 22.63 57.50 -14.02
CA GLY A 93 23.46 57.28 -12.82
C GLY A 93 23.18 58.22 -11.65
N THR A 94 22.01 58.88 -11.63
CA THR A 94 21.59 59.77 -10.53
C THR A 94 20.71 59.08 -9.49
N ASP A 95 20.67 59.63 -8.28
CA ASP A 95 19.74 59.19 -7.24
C ASP A 95 18.47 60.08 -7.23
N ILE A 96 17.31 59.47 -7.43
CA ILE A 96 16.02 60.16 -7.38
C ILE A 96 15.57 60.27 -5.92
N LYS A 97 15.64 61.47 -5.35
CA LYS A 97 15.39 61.72 -3.91
C LYS A 97 13.91 61.69 -3.51
N GLY A 98 13.01 62.06 -4.41
CA GLY A 98 11.58 62.18 -4.15
C GLY A 98 10.75 60.98 -4.56
N ARG A 99 9.53 60.88 -4.00
CA ARG A 99 8.53 59.88 -4.42
C ARG A 99 7.94 60.26 -5.77
N LEU A 100 7.80 59.29 -6.67
CA LEU A 100 7.20 59.47 -7.98
C LEU A 100 5.94 58.61 -8.11
N GLU A 101 4.83 59.23 -8.53
CA GLU A 101 3.57 58.56 -8.80
C GLU A 101 3.09 58.87 -10.21
N PHE A 102 2.83 57.84 -11.01
CA PHE A 102 2.17 57.92 -12.30
C PHE A 102 0.82 57.23 -12.21
N LYS A 103 -0.26 57.93 -12.57
CA LYS A 103 -1.63 57.42 -12.47
C LYS A 103 -2.32 57.55 -13.82
N ASN A 104 -2.74 56.43 -14.38
CA ASN A 104 -3.43 56.36 -15.67
C ASN A 104 -2.65 57.07 -16.80
N CYS A 105 -1.33 56.89 -16.84
CA CYS A 105 -0.47 57.48 -17.87
C CYS A 105 -0.17 56.49 -18.99
N VAL A 106 0.02 56.99 -20.21
CA VAL A 106 0.57 56.22 -21.34
C VAL A 106 2.04 56.60 -21.51
N ILE A 107 2.93 55.62 -21.48
CA ILE A 107 4.38 55.81 -21.63
C ILE A 107 4.82 55.08 -22.90
N GLU A 108 5.32 55.82 -23.87
CA GLU A 108 5.68 55.28 -25.19
C GLU A 108 7.17 55.02 -25.37
N ASN A 109 8.02 55.62 -24.53
CA ASN A 109 9.45 55.39 -24.51
C ASN A 109 10.05 55.78 -23.15
N MET A 110 11.07 55.06 -22.71
CA MET A 110 11.89 55.40 -21.54
C MET A 110 13.36 55.46 -21.92
N GLN A 111 14.06 56.51 -21.52
CA GLN A 111 15.49 56.68 -21.78
C GLN A 111 16.27 56.93 -20.49
N ASN A 112 17.48 56.38 -20.47
CA ASN A 112 18.40 56.34 -19.34
C ASN A 112 17.79 55.67 -18.10
N GLN A 113 18.63 55.40 -17.12
CA GLN A 113 18.22 54.81 -15.86
C GLN A 113 18.98 55.49 -14.72
N PRO A 114 18.30 55.87 -13.62
CA PRO A 114 18.98 56.37 -12.43
C PRO A 114 19.80 55.24 -11.78
N SER A 115 20.65 55.54 -10.80
CA SER A 115 21.27 54.51 -9.94
C SER A 115 20.34 54.04 -8.83
N CYS A 116 19.58 54.97 -8.24
CA CYS A 116 18.77 54.72 -7.05
C CYS A 116 17.46 55.50 -7.04
N PHE A 117 16.42 54.93 -6.42
CA PHE A 117 15.23 55.63 -5.94
C PHE A 117 15.20 55.59 -4.40
N GLU A 118 15.28 56.76 -3.76
CA GLU A 118 15.28 56.90 -2.30
C GLU A 118 13.89 56.73 -1.66
N LYS A 119 12.83 56.79 -2.49
CA LYS A 119 11.42 56.68 -2.11
C LYS A 119 10.68 55.76 -3.09
N ASP A 120 9.39 55.54 -2.85
CA ASP A 120 8.57 54.69 -3.71
C ASP A 120 8.54 55.21 -5.16
N LEU A 121 8.62 54.28 -6.11
CA LEU A 121 8.25 54.51 -7.49
C LEU A 121 6.95 53.75 -7.76
N VAL A 122 5.91 54.50 -8.13
CA VAL A 122 4.54 53.97 -8.20
C VAL A 122 3.93 54.26 -9.56
N PHE A 123 3.48 53.21 -10.25
CA PHE A 123 2.66 53.25 -11.45
C PHE A 123 1.32 52.57 -11.16
N LEU A 124 0.24 53.34 -11.28
CA LEU A 124 -1.13 52.85 -11.09
C LEU A 124 -1.91 53.05 -12.39
N GLY A 125 -2.48 51.99 -12.97
CA GLY A 125 -3.30 52.13 -14.17
C GLY A 125 -2.53 52.53 -15.44
N CYS A 126 -1.20 52.43 -15.45
CA CYS A 126 -0.39 52.96 -16.56
C CYS A 126 -0.25 51.97 -17.72
N THR A 127 -0.13 52.47 -18.95
CA THR A 127 0.13 51.67 -20.15
C THR A 127 1.51 51.94 -20.72
N PHE A 128 2.34 50.91 -20.83
CA PHE A 128 3.65 50.95 -21.48
C PHE A 128 3.53 50.40 -22.91
N SER A 129 3.79 51.25 -23.89
CA SER A 129 3.77 50.88 -25.31
C SER A 129 5.15 50.50 -25.87
N CYS A 130 6.22 50.72 -25.09
CA CYS A 130 7.59 50.29 -25.38
C CYS A 130 8.01 49.07 -24.57
N GLU A 131 9.13 48.47 -24.97
CA GLU A 131 9.85 47.50 -24.15
C GLU A 131 10.16 48.12 -22.78
N PHE A 132 9.71 47.47 -21.72
CA PHE A 132 9.85 47.97 -20.36
C PHE A 132 10.96 47.20 -19.67
N ILE A 133 12.15 47.79 -19.60
CA ILE A 133 13.31 47.17 -18.97
C ILE A 133 13.75 48.07 -17.80
N LEU A 134 13.78 47.50 -16.60
CA LEU A 134 14.50 48.05 -15.45
C LEU A 134 15.68 47.14 -15.16
N LYS A 135 16.91 47.69 -15.14
CA LYS A 135 18.12 46.89 -14.94
C LYS A 135 19.10 47.55 -13.97
N ARG A 136 19.63 46.78 -13.01
CA ARG A 136 20.71 47.22 -12.10
C ARG A 136 20.35 48.47 -11.27
N LEU A 137 19.08 48.59 -10.87
CA LEU A 137 18.58 49.71 -10.06
C LEU A 137 18.47 49.34 -8.59
N SER A 138 18.69 50.33 -7.72
CA SER A 138 18.39 50.23 -6.29
C SER A 138 17.12 51.01 -5.92
N PHE A 139 16.29 50.46 -5.05
CA PHE A 139 15.10 51.07 -4.48
C PHE A 139 15.17 50.95 -2.96
N LYS A 140 15.23 52.10 -2.26
CA LYS A 140 15.22 52.16 -0.78
C LYS A 140 13.85 51.90 -0.16
N LYS A 141 12.82 51.86 -1.01
CA LYS A 141 11.43 51.62 -0.66
C LYS A 141 10.79 50.69 -1.70
N SER A 142 9.47 50.69 -1.79
CA SER A 142 8.74 49.75 -2.61
C SER A 142 8.72 50.18 -4.08
N LEU A 143 8.65 49.18 -4.96
CA LEU A 143 8.43 49.36 -6.39
C LEU A 143 7.04 48.85 -6.72
N VAL A 144 6.17 49.74 -7.19
CA VAL A 144 4.72 49.46 -7.31
C VAL A 144 4.26 49.61 -8.76
N PHE A 145 3.79 48.52 -9.35
CA PHE A 145 3.03 48.48 -10.60
C PHE A 145 1.71 47.79 -10.32
N GLU A 146 0.65 48.58 -10.22
CA GLU A 146 -0.69 48.04 -10.05
C GLU A 146 -1.58 48.47 -11.20
N LEU A 147 -2.41 47.55 -11.68
CA LEU A 147 -3.40 47.84 -12.72
C LEU A 147 -2.74 48.31 -14.03
N CYS A 148 -1.48 47.95 -14.26
CA CYS A 148 -0.68 48.41 -15.39
C CYS A 148 -0.82 47.49 -16.60
N THR A 149 -0.45 47.98 -17.78
CA THR A 149 -0.40 47.18 -19.01
C THR A 149 0.92 47.34 -19.72
N PHE A 150 1.56 46.21 -20.00
CA PHE A 150 2.78 46.11 -20.78
C PHE A 150 2.44 45.51 -22.14
N LYS A 151 2.48 46.33 -23.20
CA LYS A 151 2.13 45.87 -24.56
C LYS A 151 3.22 45.00 -25.19
N THR A 152 4.44 45.11 -24.70
CA THR A 152 5.63 44.38 -25.13
C THR A 152 6.26 43.66 -23.94
N ASN A 153 7.47 43.10 -24.10
CA ASN A 153 8.19 42.45 -23.01
C ASN A 153 8.42 43.41 -21.84
N SER A 154 8.21 42.91 -20.63
CA SER A 154 8.57 43.59 -19.38
C SER A 154 9.61 42.78 -18.63
N MET A 155 10.72 43.43 -18.29
CA MET A 155 11.88 42.84 -17.64
C MET A 155 12.30 43.65 -16.42
N PHE A 156 12.37 42.96 -15.29
CA PHE A 156 12.90 43.45 -14.02
C PHE A 156 14.18 42.66 -13.74
N ASN A 157 15.35 43.25 -13.97
CA ASN A 157 16.62 42.52 -14.01
C ASN A 157 17.64 43.09 -13.03
N GLU A 158 18.26 42.25 -12.20
CA GLU A 158 19.33 42.65 -11.26
C GLU A 158 18.90 43.83 -10.35
N LEU A 159 17.64 43.87 -9.90
CA LEU A 159 17.12 44.96 -9.05
C LEU A 159 17.41 44.70 -7.57
N LYS A 160 17.67 45.77 -6.80
CA LYS A 160 17.75 45.72 -5.34
C LYS A 160 16.62 46.54 -4.74
N ILE A 161 15.64 45.90 -4.12
CA ILE A 161 14.45 46.53 -3.52
C ILE A 161 14.50 46.28 -2.01
N GLU A 162 14.56 47.33 -1.19
CA GLU A 162 14.67 47.18 0.27
C GLU A 162 13.33 46.81 0.94
N GLU A 163 12.20 47.20 0.33
CA GLU A 163 10.86 46.83 0.77
C GLU A 163 10.23 45.88 -0.26
N ASP A 164 9.07 46.20 -0.84
CA ASP A 164 8.26 45.25 -1.59
C ASP A 164 8.26 45.53 -3.11
N LEU A 165 8.03 44.48 -3.90
CA LEU A 165 7.71 44.54 -5.32
C LEU A 165 6.24 44.17 -5.53
N TYR A 166 5.44 45.11 -6.02
CA TYR A 166 4.04 44.90 -6.36
C TYR A 166 3.84 44.93 -7.88
N LEU A 167 3.26 43.86 -8.43
CA LEU A 167 2.93 43.68 -9.84
C LEU A 167 1.45 43.31 -10.03
N ASN A 168 0.59 43.75 -9.12
CA ASN A 168 -0.78 43.27 -9.02
C ASN A 168 -1.69 43.80 -10.14
N TYR A 169 -2.71 43.04 -10.48
CA TYR A 169 -3.81 43.40 -11.36
C TYR A 169 -3.38 43.88 -12.77
N SER A 170 -2.20 43.48 -13.21
CA SER A 170 -1.55 43.97 -14.42
C SER A 170 -1.71 43.01 -15.59
N VAL A 171 -1.49 43.52 -16.80
CA VAL A 171 -1.58 42.76 -18.05
C VAL A 171 -0.24 42.77 -18.77
N PHE A 172 0.31 41.59 -19.01
CA PHE A 172 1.61 41.38 -19.66
C PHE A 172 1.40 40.69 -21.01
N LYS A 173 1.38 41.45 -22.10
CA LYS A 173 1.00 40.93 -23.43
C LYS A 173 2.06 40.07 -24.11
N LYS A 174 3.33 40.14 -23.69
CA LYS A 174 4.42 39.36 -24.29
C LYS A 174 5.25 38.54 -23.30
N GLY A 175 4.89 38.56 -22.02
CA GLY A 175 5.54 37.82 -20.95
C GLY A 175 6.04 38.74 -19.84
N LEU A 176 6.37 38.14 -18.69
CA LEU A 176 6.93 38.79 -17.51
C LEU A 176 8.25 38.10 -17.16
N SER A 177 9.34 38.88 -17.09
CA SER A 177 10.64 38.39 -16.61
C SER A 177 11.08 39.16 -15.37
N VAL A 178 11.27 38.43 -14.26
CA VAL A 178 11.81 38.92 -12.99
C VAL A 178 13.04 38.08 -12.69
N SER A 179 14.22 38.67 -12.91
CA SER A 179 15.49 37.94 -12.87
C SER A 179 16.53 38.67 -12.02
N GLY A 180 17.24 37.94 -11.16
CA GLY A 180 18.32 38.52 -10.35
C GLY A 180 17.84 39.56 -9.32
N VAL A 181 16.55 39.58 -8.96
CA VAL A 181 15.98 40.58 -8.05
C VAL A 181 16.26 40.19 -6.60
N ARG A 182 16.80 41.14 -5.84
CA ARG A 182 16.98 41.06 -4.38
C ARG A 182 15.94 41.93 -3.70
N CYS A 183 14.92 41.31 -3.11
CA CYS A 183 13.78 41.99 -2.47
C CYS A 183 13.79 41.76 -0.95
N GLY A 184 13.90 42.84 -0.17
CA GLY A 184 13.89 42.80 1.30
C GLY A 184 12.51 42.57 1.92
N GLY A 185 11.46 42.74 1.13
CA GLY A 185 10.07 42.51 1.49
C GLY A 185 9.40 41.44 0.62
N TYR A 186 8.13 41.64 0.34
CA TYR A 186 7.27 40.74 -0.43
C TYR A 186 7.41 40.95 -1.93
N VAL A 187 7.24 39.89 -2.70
CA VAL A 187 6.95 40.00 -4.14
C VAL A 187 5.51 39.54 -4.37
N LYS A 188 4.65 40.44 -4.85
CA LYS A 188 3.23 40.17 -5.10
C LYS A 188 2.90 40.31 -6.57
N CYS A 189 2.36 39.25 -7.14
CA CYS A 189 1.93 39.15 -8.53
C CYS A 189 0.53 38.51 -8.53
N GLU A 190 -0.47 39.30 -8.14
CA GLU A 190 -1.85 38.83 -7.99
C GLU A 190 -2.74 39.32 -9.14
N ILE A 191 -3.65 38.48 -9.62
CA ILE A 191 -4.69 38.80 -10.61
C ILE A 191 -4.09 39.33 -11.92
N ASN A 192 -3.21 38.56 -12.53
CA ASN A 192 -2.50 38.96 -13.74
C ASN A 192 -2.94 38.14 -14.96
N THR A 193 -3.07 38.82 -16.10
CA THR A 193 -3.19 38.15 -17.40
C THR A 193 -1.86 38.22 -18.12
N ILE A 194 -1.24 37.06 -18.37
CA ILE A 194 0.08 36.97 -18.99
C ILE A 194 -0.06 36.14 -20.26
N GLN A 195 0.10 36.76 -21.41
CA GLN A 195 -0.17 36.10 -22.70
C GLN A 195 0.98 35.21 -23.19
N ASN A 196 2.01 35.01 -22.36
CA ASN A 196 3.21 34.25 -22.70
C ASN A 196 3.89 33.76 -21.40
N ILE A 197 5.18 33.43 -21.46
CA ILE A 197 5.95 32.91 -20.32
C ILE A 197 6.03 33.88 -19.13
N ILE A 198 5.97 33.32 -17.93
CA ILE A 198 6.39 33.95 -16.68
C ILE A 198 7.74 33.35 -16.31
N ASN A 199 8.75 34.22 -16.22
CA ASN A 199 10.10 33.83 -15.86
C ASN A 199 10.49 34.48 -14.54
N PHE A 200 10.70 33.67 -13.50
CA PHE A 200 11.08 34.12 -12.17
C PHE A 200 12.37 33.41 -11.76
N GLU A 201 13.51 34.04 -12.05
CA GLU A 201 14.81 33.36 -11.99
C GLU A 201 15.86 34.09 -11.15
N ASP A 202 16.74 33.35 -10.48
CA ASP A 202 17.90 33.90 -9.75
C ASP A 202 17.53 34.96 -8.67
N ASN A 203 16.32 34.88 -8.09
CA ASN A 203 15.85 35.88 -7.15
C ASN A 203 16.15 35.51 -5.70
N VAL A 204 16.37 36.53 -4.87
CA VAL A 204 16.49 36.41 -3.41
C VAL A 204 15.41 37.29 -2.77
N VAL A 205 14.45 36.66 -2.10
CA VAL A 205 13.31 37.33 -1.48
C VAL A 205 13.30 37.06 0.02
N ALA A 206 13.34 38.11 0.83
CA ALA A 206 13.45 37.98 2.28
C ALA A 206 12.12 37.62 2.98
N LYS A 207 10.98 37.80 2.31
CA LYS A 207 9.64 37.41 2.78
C LYS A 207 8.94 36.52 1.76
N ASP A 208 7.62 36.62 1.67
CA ASP A 208 6.80 35.75 0.83
C ASP A 208 6.75 36.20 -0.62
N VAL A 209 6.60 35.23 -1.51
CA VAL A 209 6.28 35.44 -2.92
C VAL A 209 4.87 34.92 -3.17
N ASN A 210 4.00 35.80 -3.67
CA ASN A 210 2.62 35.45 -3.99
C ASN A 210 2.37 35.54 -5.50
N LEU A 211 2.21 34.40 -6.16
CA LEU A 211 1.77 34.28 -7.55
C LEU A 211 0.35 33.72 -7.54
N SER A 212 -0.63 34.60 -7.70
CA SER A 212 -2.04 34.21 -7.54
C SER A 212 -2.95 34.75 -8.63
N PHE A 213 -4.00 34.00 -8.96
CA PHE A 213 -4.97 34.36 -10.00
C PHE A 213 -4.30 34.68 -11.35
N ILE A 214 -3.41 33.79 -11.78
CA ILE A 214 -2.62 33.97 -12.99
C ILE A 214 -3.22 33.14 -14.11
N ASN A 215 -3.52 33.79 -15.24
CA ASN A 215 -3.79 33.09 -16.50
C ASN A 215 -2.60 33.29 -17.43
N SER A 216 -1.82 32.24 -17.62
CA SER A 216 -0.64 32.23 -18.48
C SER A 216 -0.92 31.44 -19.76
N ALA A 217 -0.73 32.05 -20.92
CA ALA A 217 -0.93 31.34 -22.19
C ALA A 217 0.23 30.38 -22.53
N ASP A 218 1.33 30.43 -21.77
CA ASP A 218 2.51 29.57 -21.89
C ASP A 218 3.06 29.28 -20.46
N SER A 219 4.30 28.85 -20.36
CA SER A 219 4.90 28.23 -19.19
C SER A 219 5.19 29.19 -18.04
N ILE A 220 5.23 28.65 -16.82
CA ILE A 220 5.67 29.35 -15.62
C ILE A 220 6.97 28.68 -15.16
N VAL A 221 8.05 29.46 -15.12
CA VAL A 221 9.38 28.98 -14.77
C VAL A 221 9.84 29.71 -13.52
N LEU A 222 10.10 28.93 -12.46
CA LEU A 222 10.67 29.36 -11.19
C LEU A 222 12.02 28.67 -11.03
N PHE A 223 13.09 29.33 -11.44
CA PHE A 223 14.43 28.73 -11.48
C PHE A 223 15.41 29.41 -10.52
N HIS A 224 16.09 28.64 -9.68
CA HIS A 224 17.18 29.13 -8.82
C HIS A 224 16.77 30.31 -7.91
N ASN A 225 15.75 30.12 -7.09
CA ASN A 225 15.23 31.15 -6.19
C ASN A 225 15.52 30.81 -4.72
N GLU A 226 15.88 31.83 -3.94
CA GLU A 226 15.98 31.77 -2.48
C GLU A 226 14.87 32.64 -1.87
N ILE A 227 13.86 32.01 -1.28
CA ILE A 227 12.70 32.67 -0.68
C ILE A 227 12.69 32.37 0.81
N ASN A 228 13.13 33.33 1.63
CA ASN A 228 13.16 33.14 3.09
C ASN A 228 11.77 33.01 3.72
N GLY A 229 10.72 33.43 3.02
CA GLY A 229 9.32 33.19 3.39
C GLY A 229 8.66 32.09 2.57
N TYR A 230 7.34 32.21 2.44
CA TYR A 230 6.47 31.24 1.77
C TYR A 230 6.35 31.56 0.28
N LEU A 231 6.31 30.53 -0.57
CA LEU A 231 5.88 30.65 -1.96
C LEU A 231 4.43 30.17 -2.09
N PHE A 232 3.56 31.05 -2.57
CA PHE A 232 2.17 30.75 -2.86
C PHE A 232 1.93 30.73 -4.37
N LEU A 233 1.47 29.59 -4.87
CA LEU A 233 0.97 29.40 -6.23
C LEU A 233 -0.52 29.08 -6.13
N THR A 234 -1.39 30.08 -6.29
CA THR A 234 -2.83 29.87 -6.11
C THR A 234 -3.66 30.31 -7.30
N GLN A 235 -4.67 29.52 -7.67
CA GLN A 235 -5.62 29.89 -8.72
C GLN A 235 -4.93 30.22 -10.05
N ILE A 236 -4.03 29.34 -10.47
CA ILE A 236 -3.21 29.49 -11.67
C ILE A 236 -3.75 28.57 -12.76
N THR A 237 -3.87 29.09 -13.98
CA THR A 237 -4.09 28.28 -15.18
C THR A 237 -2.98 28.56 -16.18
N THR A 238 -2.32 27.51 -16.67
CA THR A 238 -1.35 27.62 -17.76
C THR A 238 -1.55 26.55 -18.83
N LYS A 239 -1.39 26.95 -20.10
CA LYS A 239 -1.35 26.03 -21.24
C LYS A 239 0.00 25.34 -21.42
N GLY A 240 1.06 25.92 -20.82
CA GLY A 240 2.42 25.43 -20.87
C GLY A 240 2.77 24.62 -19.62
N LYS A 241 4.07 24.44 -19.37
CA LYS A 241 4.57 23.72 -18.20
C LYS A 241 4.64 24.61 -16.96
N LEU A 242 4.56 23.99 -15.78
CA LEU A 242 5.02 24.59 -14.52
C LEU A 242 6.36 23.95 -14.16
N ASP A 243 7.43 24.74 -14.16
CA ASP A 243 8.79 24.29 -13.87
C ASP A 243 9.30 25.00 -12.62
N ILE A 244 9.40 24.27 -11.51
CA ILE A 244 9.95 24.74 -10.24
C ILE A 244 11.26 24.00 -10.02
N ASN A 245 12.38 24.70 -10.15
CA ASN A 245 13.69 24.07 -10.07
C ASN A 245 14.68 24.89 -9.25
N MET A 246 15.47 24.21 -8.42
CA MET A 246 16.47 24.83 -7.54
C MET A 246 15.84 25.90 -6.63
N LEU A 247 14.71 25.57 -6.00
CA LEU A 247 14.01 26.45 -5.07
C LEU A 247 14.43 26.13 -3.63
N ASN A 248 14.97 27.12 -2.93
CA ASN A 248 15.17 27.07 -1.48
C ASN A 248 14.13 27.99 -0.82
N GLY A 249 13.31 27.47 0.09
CA GLY A 249 12.42 28.35 0.85
C GLY A 249 11.82 27.81 2.14
N GLU A 250 10.97 28.63 2.77
CA GLU A 250 10.34 28.24 4.04
C GLU A 250 9.26 27.17 3.81
N ALA A 251 8.37 27.40 2.85
CA ALA A 251 7.30 26.47 2.47
C ALA A 251 6.77 26.79 1.07
N LEU A 252 6.09 25.81 0.45
CA LEU A 252 5.42 25.96 -0.83
C LEU A 252 3.97 25.53 -0.71
N THR A 253 3.04 26.42 -1.07
CA THR A 253 1.62 26.10 -1.20
C THR A 253 1.19 26.20 -2.65
N ILE A 254 0.61 25.11 -3.15
CA ILE A 254 -0.03 25.02 -4.46
C ILE A 254 -1.51 24.72 -4.25
N ASP A 255 -2.37 25.64 -4.69
CA ASP A 255 -3.82 25.53 -4.50
C ASP A 255 -4.59 25.96 -5.75
N ASP A 256 -5.57 25.14 -6.12
CA ASP A 256 -6.49 25.36 -7.25
C ASP A 256 -5.77 25.73 -8.56
N ILE A 257 -4.78 24.92 -8.96
CA ILE A 257 -4.04 25.14 -10.21
C ILE A 257 -4.42 24.12 -11.30
N ALA A 258 -4.36 24.56 -12.55
CA ALA A 258 -4.59 23.74 -13.75
C ALA A 258 -3.47 23.95 -14.77
N ILE A 259 -2.82 22.85 -15.17
CA ILE A 259 -1.67 22.82 -16.07
C ILE A 259 -2.02 21.92 -17.26
N ASP A 260 -2.07 22.48 -18.48
CA ASP A 260 -2.40 21.69 -19.69
C ASP A 260 -1.20 20.88 -20.22
N ALA A 261 0.02 21.21 -19.79
CA ALA A 261 1.23 20.43 -20.09
C ALA A 261 1.76 19.73 -18.81
N SER A 262 3.09 19.60 -18.67
CA SER A 262 3.72 18.91 -17.56
C SER A 262 4.00 19.80 -16.35
N VAL A 263 4.16 19.15 -15.19
CA VAL A 263 4.67 19.76 -13.96
C VAL A 263 6.03 19.15 -13.63
N GLU A 264 7.03 19.99 -13.42
CA GLU A 264 8.38 19.61 -13.02
C GLU A 264 8.71 20.31 -11.70
N ILE A 265 8.89 19.55 -10.62
CA ILE A 265 9.33 20.05 -9.32
C ILE A 265 10.64 19.36 -8.97
N ASN A 266 11.74 20.09 -9.13
CA ASN A 266 13.09 19.54 -9.11
C ASN A 266 14.01 20.32 -8.16
N ASN A 267 14.90 19.62 -7.45
CA ASN A 267 15.90 20.25 -6.57
C ASN A 267 15.27 21.25 -5.58
N LEU A 268 14.16 20.84 -4.96
CA LEU A 268 13.39 21.65 -4.05
C LEU A 268 13.86 21.42 -2.62
N VAL A 269 14.18 22.47 -1.87
CA VAL A 269 14.51 22.38 -0.44
C VAL A 269 13.60 23.30 0.37
N LEU A 270 12.76 22.70 1.22
CA LEU A 270 11.81 23.41 2.08
C LEU A 270 12.09 23.15 3.56
N LYS A 271 12.04 24.21 4.37
CA LYS A 271 12.22 24.12 5.83
C LYS A 271 10.96 23.65 6.58
N ASN A 272 9.78 23.87 6.01
CA ASN A 272 8.48 23.39 6.52
C ASN A 272 7.80 22.53 5.45
N ASP A 273 6.57 22.87 5.06
CA ASP A 273 5.67 21.98 4.33
C ASP A 273 5.61 22.28 2.83
N LEU A 274 5.40 21.22 2.04
CA LEU A 274 4.87 21.30 0.68
C LEU A 274 3.38 20.94 0.74
N LYS A 275 2.51 21.90 0.44
CA LYS A 275 1.07 21.71 0.48
C LYS A 275 0.45 21.86 -0.90
N ILE A 276 0.04 20.75 -1.50
CA ILE A 276 -0.70 20.69 -2.75
C ILE A 276 -2.14 20.29 -2.43
N THR A 277 -3.07 21.22 -2.60
CA THR A 277 -4.46 21.03 -2.16
C THR A 277 -5.46 20.80 -3.28
N ARG A 278 -5.12 21.26 -4.49
CA ARG A 278 -5.84 20.97 -5.73
C ARG A 278 -4.96 21.33 -6.90
N MET A 279 -4.48 20.32 -7.61
CA MET A 279 -3.70 20.46 -8.82
C MET A 279 -4.29 19.56 -9.90
N VAL A 280 -4.51 20.08 -11.10
CA VAL A 280 -4.89 19.29 -12.27
C VAL A 280 -3.77 19.39 -13.29
N VAL A 281 -3.19 18.25 -13.66
CA VAL A 281 -2.11 18.17 -14.66
C VAL A 281 -2.55 17.27 -15.80
N SER A 282 -2.51 17.80 -17.02
CA SER A 282 -2.97 17.08 -18.23
C SER A 282 -1.90 16.19 -18.85
N ASP A 283 -0.62 16.44 -18.55
CA ASP A 283 0.52 15.61 -18.95
C ASP A 283 1.22 15.02 -17.69
N ASP A 284 2.49 14.62 -17.82
CA ASP A 284 3.27 14.03 -16.72
C ASP A 284 3.54 15.03 -15.58
N ALA A 285 3.58 14.51 -14.35
CA ALA A 285 3.92 15.26 -13.15
C ALA A 285 5.12 14.61 -12.45
N ASN A 286 6.24 15.33 -12.40
CA ASN A 286 7.53 14.83 -11.97
C ASN A 286 8.04 15.61 -10.75
N PHE A 287 8.40 14.87 -9.70
CA PHE A 287 8.88 15.38 -8.42
C PHE A 287 10.22 14.73 -8.12
N PHE A 288 11.34 15.39 -8.47
CA PHE A 288 12.67 14.82 -8.31
C PHE A 288 13.53 15.62 -7.32
N PHE A 289 14.36 14.90 -6.55
CA PHE A 289 15.34 15.50 -5.64
C PHE A 289 14.71 16.57 -4.73
N THR A 290 13.60 16.21 -4.09
CA THR A 290 12.79 17.13 -3.29
C THR A 290 12.98 16.81 -1.81
N LYS A 291 13.49 17.79 -1.06
CA LYS A 291 13.73 17.68 0.38
C LYS A 291 12.80 18.63 1.15
N ILE A 292 11.94 18.05 1.98
CA ILE A 292 10.96 18.77 2.79
C ILE A 292 11.23 18.44 4.26
N GLU A 293 11.73 19.38 5.06
CA GLU A 293 11.97 19.09 6.49
C GLU A 293 10.66 18.93 7.28
N GLY A 294 9.57 19.51 6.78
CA GLY A 294 8.20 19.31 7.26
C GLY A 294 7.45 18.21 6.51
N SER A 295 6.17 18.46 6.21
CA SER A 295 5.22 17.49 5.68
C SER A 295 4.93 17.73 4.19
N LEU A 296 4.70 16.64 3.47
CA LEU A 296 4.12 16.65 2.13
C LEU A 296 2.62 16.36 2.22
N PHE A 297 1.81 17.31 1.80
CA PHE A 297 0.37 17.15 1.65
C PHE A 297 0.02 17.18 0.16
N LEU A 298 -0.58 16.11 -0.34
CA LEU A 298 -1.12 16.04 -1.70
C LEU A 298 -2.58 15.60 -1.65
N PHE A 299 -3.46 16.58 -1.85
CA PHE A 299 -4.89 16.42 -1.72
C PHE A 299 -5.63 16.81 -2.99
N ARG A 300 -6.77 16.14 -3.25
CA ARG A 300 -7.78 16.54 -4.24
C ARG A 300 -7.19 16.91 -5.60
N SER A 301 -6.14 16.22 -6.01
CA SER A 301 -5.39 16.49 -7.23
C SER A 301 -5.68 15.40 -8.27
N SER A 302 -5.58 15.76 -9.55
CA SER A 302 -5.83 14.86 -10.67
C SER A 302 -4.68 14.90 -11.67
N PHE A 303 -4.10 13.74 -11.95
CA PHE A 303 -2.98 13.57 -12.86
C PHE A 303 -3.47 12.74 -14.04
N LYS A 304 -3.46 13.32 -15.26
CA LYS A 304 -4.01 12.67 -16.46
C LYS A 304 -3.05 11.68 -17.13
N LYS A 305 -1.76 11.76 -16.81
CA LYS A 305 -0.73 10.76 -17.17
C LYS A 305 0.00 10.30 -15.91
N ASP A 306 1.31 10.05 -16.01
CA ASP A 306 2.10 9.48 -14.95
C ASP A 306 2.45 10.52 -13.88
N PHE A 307 2.43 10.07 -12.63
CA PHE A 307 2.94 10.80 -11.48
C PHE A 307 4.19 10.08 -10.99
N LEU A 308 5.34 10.74 -11.08
CA LEU A 308 6.64 10.18 -10.71
C LEU A 308 7.26 11.00 -9.58
N ALA A 309 7.54 10.35 -8.45
CA ALA A 309 8.30 10.90 -7.35
C ALA A 309 9.61 10.10 -7.18
N TYR A 310 10.75 10.77 -7.30
CA TYR A 310 12.08 10.17 -7.19
C TYR A 310 12.95 10.96 -6.22
N ASP A 311 13.64 10.26 -5.31
CA ASP A 311 14.49 10.89 -4.28
C ASP A 311 13.73 12.01 -3.51
N LEU A 312 12.50 11.69 -3.08
CA LEU A 312 11.68 12.58 -2.26
C LEU A 312 11.89 12.27 -0.79
N GLU A 313 12.29 13.29 -0.02
CA GLU A 313 12.41 13.22 1.43
C GLU A 313 11.37 14.10 2.11
N SER A 314 10.67 13.54 3.09
CA SER A 314 9.81 14.32 3.98
C SER A 314 9.66 13.69 5.36
N LYS A 315 9.11 14.46 6.31
CA LYS A 315 8.78 13.96 7.65
C LYS A 315 7.49 13.14 7.65
N LEU A 316 6.41 13.73 7.14
CA LEU A 316 5.08 13.14 7.04
C LEU A 316 4.57 13.24 5.61
N ASN A 317 3.89 12.21 5.12
CA ASN A 317 3.25 12.23 3.79
C ASN A 317 1.78 11.89 3.90
N MET A 318 0.95 12.72 3.28
CA MET A 318 -0.49 12.49 3.22
C MET A 318 -0.97 12.61 1.77
N PHE A 319 -1.34 11.48 1.19
CA PHE A 319 -1.90 11.37 -0.16
C PHE A 319 -3.39 11.05 -0.04
N MET A 320 -4.27 12.04 -0.25
CA MET A 320 -5.71 11.84 -0.04
C MET A 320 -6.63 12.42 -1.10
N ASN A 321 -7.63 11.64 -1.51
CA ASN A 321 -8.66 12.06 -2.47
C ASN A 321 -8.09 12.46 -3.84
N ASN A 322 -7.02 11.81 -4.29
CA ASN A 322 -6.42 12.07 -5.59
C ASN A 322 -6.93 11.10 -6.67
N ASP A 323 -6.84 11.52 -7.92
CA ASP A 323 -7.23 10.76 -9.12
C ASP A 323 -6.04 10.64 -10.08
N PHE A 324 -5.40 9.47 -10.10
CA PHE A 324 -4.25 9.14 -10.94
C PHE A 324 -4.73 8.34 -12.16
N LYS A 325 -4.64 8.94 -13.36
CA LYS A 325 -5.05 8.26 -14.61
C LYS A 325 -3.93 7.38 -15.19
N GLY A 326 -2.68 7.80 -15.07
CA GLY A 326 -1.51 6.97 -15.38
C GLY A 326 -0.94 6.29 -14.13
N ASN A 327 0.33 5.88 -14.23
CA ASN A 327 1.04 5.22 -13.14
C ASN A 327 1.37 6.21 -12.02
N GLY A 328 1.15 5.78 -10.77
CA GLY A 328 1.70 6.45 -9.60
C GLY A 328 2.97 5.73 -9.16
N SER A 329 4.13 6.37 -9.23
CA SER A 329 5.41 5.75 -8.86
C SER A 329 6.16 6.58 -7.84
N PHE A 330 6.53 5.94 -6.72
CA PHE A 330 7.41 6.48 -5.71
C PHE A 330 8.67 5.61 -5.66
N ASN A 331 9.83 6.24 -5.87
CA ASN A 331 11.10 5.53 -5.92
C ASN A 331 12.18 6.26 -5.12
N SER A 332 12.96 5.50 -4.35
CA SER A 332 14.06 6.02 -3.52
C SER A 332 13.62 7.14 -2.57
N CYS A 333 12.39 7.07 -2.06
CA CYS A 333 11.84 8.09 -1.18
C CYS A 333 12.07 7.75 0.31
N THR A 334 12.28 8.79 1.14
CA THR A 334 12.45 8.66 2.59
C THR A 334 11.37 9.43 3.35
N PHE A 335 10.62 8.72 4.19
CA PHE A 335 9.49 9.23 4.96
C PHE A 335 9.73 9.01 6.45
N ARG A 336 10.30 10.03 7.12
CA ARG A 336 10.94 9.86 8.43
C ARG A 336 10.00 9.49 9.58
N GLN A 337 8.68 9.66 9.44
CA GLN A 337 7.71 9.36 10.50
C GLN A 337 6.49 8.56 10.05
N GLN A 338 5.74 9.05 9.06
CA GLN A 338 4.52 8.38 8.65
C GLN A 338 4.16 8.71 7.21
N THR A 339 3.62 7.71 6.51
CA THR A 339 2.90 7.92 5.25
C THR A 339 1.48 7.39 5.35
N TRP A 340 0.53 8.23 4.92
CA TRP A 340 -0.88 7.90 4.86
C TRP A 340 -1.42 8.12 3.45
N THR A 341 -1.80 7.03 2.79
CA THR A 341 -2.40 7.02 1.46
C THR A 341 -3.85 6.57 1.60
N SER A 342 -4.81 7.47 1.37
CA SER A 342 -6.23 7.10 1.54
C SER A 342 -7.21 7.75 0.58
N ARG A 343 -8.26 7.00 0.21
CA ARG A 343 -9.34 7.46 -0.67
C ARG A 343 -8.85 7.95 -2.03
N ASN A 344 -7.79 7.33 -2.55
CA ASN A 344 -7.29 7.65 -3.89
C ASN A 344 -7.87 6.68 -4.92
N LEU A 345 -7.99 7.19 -6.15
CA LEU A 345 -8.39 6.43 -7.33
C LEU A 345 -7.18 6.30 -8.26
N PHE A 346 -6.73 5.08 -8.49
CA PHE A 346 -5.65 4.76 -9.42
C PHE A 346 -6.24 3.98 -10.60
N HIS A 347 -6.16 4.53 -11.81
CA HIS A 347 -6.62 3.87 -13.03
C HIS A 347 -5.60 2.90 -13.62
N ASP A 348 -4.33 3.07 -13.27
CA ASP A 348 -3.25 2.14 -13.57
C ASP A 348 -2.62 1.69 -12.25
N SER A 349 -1.31 1.44 -12.24
CA SER A 349 -0.60 0.79 -11.16
C SER A 349 0.00 1.79 -10.16
N LEU A 350 0.10 1.37 -8.91
CA LEU A 350 0.84 2.08 -7.86
C LEU A 350 2.10 1.30 -7.50
N ASN A 351 3.26 1.91 -7.74
CA ASN A 351 4.56 1.30 -7.49
C ASN A 351 5.30 2.05 -6.38
N TRP A 352 5.67 1.34 -5.32
CA TRP A 352 6.49 1.81 -4.23
C TRP A 352 7.79 1.02 -4.20
N THR A 353 8.89 1.64 -4.59
CA THR A 353 10.17 0.97 -4.75
C THR A 353 11.26 1.67 -3.95
N SER A 354 12.09 0.92 -3.23
CA SER A 354 13.23 1.47 -2.47
C SER A 354 12.79 2.53 -1.44
N ILE A 355 11.65 2.31 -0.77
CA ILE A 355 11.08 3.27 0.19
C ILE A 355 11.65 3.04 1.58
N HIS A 356 12.02 4.11 2.28
CA HIS A 356 12.41 4.07 3.69
C HIS A 356 11.37 4.84 4.49
N ALA A 357 10.50 4.13 5.22
CA ALA A 357 9.44 4.74 6.01
C ALA A 357 9.53 4.29 7.47
N TYR A 358 8.93 5.04 8.39
CA TYR A 358 8.70 4.50 9.74
C TYR A 358 7.36 3.74 9.74
N ASN A 359 6.22 4.43 9.66
CA ASN A 359 4.91 3.77 9.55
C ASN A 359 4.23 4.09 8.22
N THR A 360 3.65 3.08 7.57
CA THR A 360 2.96 3.23 6.29
C THR A 360 1.54 2.68 6.37
N SER A 361 0.55 3.49 5.95
CA SER A 361 -0.86 3.07 5.89
C SER A 361 -1.44 3.34 4.50
N PHE A 362 -2.02 2.30 3.90
CA PHE A 362 -2.75 2.33 2.63
C PHE A 362 -4.19 1.93 2.87
N ASN A 363 -5.09 2.91 2.93
CA ASN A 363 -6.45 2.66 3.40
C ASN A 363 -7.51 3.19 2.43
N ASP A 364 -8.57 2.43 2.15
CA ASP A 364 -9.71 2.88 1.34
C ASP A 364 -9.33 3.32 -0.10
N ASN A 365 -8.32 2.70 -0.72
CA ASN A 365 -7.93 3.04 -2.09
C ASN A 365 -8.58 2.10 -3.10
N TYR A 366 -8.81 2.62 -4.30
CA TYR A 366 -9.33 1.86 -5.43
C TYR A 366 -8.32 1.89 -6.57
N LEU A 367 -7.81 0.73 -6.97
CA LEU A 367 -6.80 0.57 -8.00
C LEU A 367 -7.30 -0.35 -9.11
N PHE A 368 -7.23 0.10 -10.37
CA PHE A 368 -7.52 -0.75 -11.53
C PHE A 368 -6.26 -1.47 -12.06
N GLY A 369 -5.06 -1.00 -11.71
CA GLY A 369 -3.79 -1.71 -11.92
C GLY A 369 -3.36 -2.54 -10.71
N SER A 370 -2.06 -2.86 -10.64
CA SER A 370 -1.46 -3.55 -9.50
C SER A 370 -1.05 -2.56 -8.39
N PHE A 371 -0.94 -3.07 -7.17
CA PHE A 371 -0.26 -2.39 -6.08
C PHE A 371 1.00 -3.16 -5.70
N THR A 372 2.16 -2.57 -5.94
CA THR A 372 3.45 -3.22 -5.71
C THR A 372 4.29 -2.44 -4.71
N ILE A 373 4.68 -3.11 -3.62
CA ILE A 373 5.72 -2.67 -2.69
C ILE A 373 6.97 -3.52 -2.92
N ASP A 374 8.08 -2.89 -3.29
CA ASP A 374 9.36 -3.55 -3.52
C ASP A 374 10.50 -2.85 -2.77
N LYS A 375 11.44 -3.61 -2.20
CA LYS A 375 12.65 -3.09 -1.54
C LYS A 375 12.36 -2.02 -0.49
N THR A 376 11.31 -2.21 0.30
CA THR A 376 10.90 -1.24 1.31
C THR A 376 11.43 -1.61 2.69
N GLU A 377 11.95 -0.62 3.40
CA GLU A 377 12.29 -0.71 4.82
C GLU A 377 11.27 0.10 5.64
N ALA A 378 10.55 -0.57 6.55
CA ALA A 378 9.56 0.07 7.41
C ALA A 378 9.49 -0.53 8.81
N ASN A 379 8.96 0.21 9.78
CA ASN A 379 8.48 -0.39 11.02
C ASN A 379 7.17 -1.12 10.72
N ASP A 380 6.14 -0.39 10.28
CA ASP A 380 4.81 -0.96 10.05
C ASP A 380 4.33 -0.72 8.62
N ILE A 381 3.73 -1.74 8.00
CA ILE A 381 2.89 -1.61 6.81
C ILE A 381 1.48 -2.07 7.15
N ILE A 382 0.51 -1.17 6.99
CA ILE A 382 -0.91 -1.43 7.20
C ILE A 382 -1.64 -1.22 5.87
N MET A 383 -2.37 -2.23 5.41
CA MET A 383 -3.23 -2.17 4.24
C MET A 383 -4.66 -2.50 4.65
N ASP A 384 -5.58 -1.56 4.49
CA ASP A 384 -6.94 -1.69 5.02
C ASP A 384 -8.01 -1.25 4.00
N HIS A 385 -9.03 -2.07 3.77
CA HIS A 385 -10.17 -1.72 2.91
C HIS A 385 -9.79 -1.27 1.48
N ASN A 386 -8.75 -1.84 0.86
CA ASN A 386 -8.39 -1.52 -0.52
C ASN A 386 -9.05 -2.48 -1.53
N PHE A 387 -9.29 -1.97 -2.73
CA PHE A 387 -9.67 -2.78 -3.88
C PHE A 387 -8.60 -2.67 -4.97
N THR A 388 -8.14 -3.80 -5.50
CA THR A 388 -7.27 -3.88 -6.68
C THR A 388 -7.89 -4.77 -7.75
N ALA A 389 -7.94 -4.29 -8.99
CA ALA A 389 -8.36 -5.13 -10.12
C ALA A 389 -7.25 -6.09 -10.61
N GLN A 390 -6.01 -5.85 -10.18
CA GLN A 390 -4.87 -6.76 -10.37
C GLN A 390 -4.23 -7.15 -9.01
N ASP A 391 -2.94 -7.46 -9.02
CA ASP A 391 -2.21 -8.03 -7.88
C ASP A 391 -1.93 -7.02 -6.77
N ILE A 392 -1.88 -7.52 -5.53
CA ILE A 392 -1.25 -6.85 -4.37
C ILE A 392 0.04 -7.59 -4.05
N GLU A 393 1.17 -6.90 -4.14
CA GLU A 393 2.47 -7.50 -3.97
C GLU A 393 3.34 -6.79 -2.92
N ILE A 394 4.00 -7.58 -2.07
CA ILE A 394 5.04 -7.10 -1.16
C ILE A 394 6.28 -7.97 -1.37
N ASN A 395 7.34 -7.37 -1.89
CA ASN A 395 8.53 -8.06 -2.35
C ASN A 395 9.81 -7.46 -1.75
N ASN A 396 10.81 -8.31 -1.50
CA ASN A 396 12.19 -7.90 -1.16
C ASN A 396 12.29 -6.87 -0.02
N SER A 397 11.38 -6.93 0.96
CA SER A 397 11.19 -5.87 1.95
C SER A 397 11.53 -6.33 3.36
N LYS A 398 11.99 -5.38 4.19
CA LYS A 398 12.29 -5.57 5.60
C LYS A 398 11.36 -4.68 6.42
N VAL A 399 10.34 -5.29 7.02
CA VAL A 399 9.24 -4.58 7.69
C VAL A 399 9.04 -5.24 9.04
N ASN A 400 9.01 -4.50 10.16
CA ASN A 400 8.76 -5.16 11.44
C ASN A 400 7.37 -5.82 11.45
N ASP A 401 6.29 -5.08 11.22
CA ASP A 401 4.95 -5.64 11.21
C ASP A 401 4.19 -5.35 9.91
N ILE A 402 3.56 -6.39 9.34
CA ILE A 402 2.70 -6.30 8.16
C ILE A 402 1.29 -6.68 8.55
N THR A 403 0.33 -5.77 8.37
CA THR A 403 -1.10 -6.01 8.59
C THR A 403 -1.88 -5.75 7.32
N VAL A 404 -2.60 -6.75 6.83
CA VAL A 404 -3.41 -6.68 5.60
C VAL A 404 -4.83 -7.13 5.93
N ASN A 405 -5.75 -6.17 6.04
CA ASN A 405 -7.13 -6.40 6.46
C ASN A 405 -8.14 -5.91 5.42
N ASP A 406 -9.23 -6.66 5.25
CA ASP A 406 -10.40 -6.20 4.51
C ASP A 406 -10.12 -5.79 3.05
N ASN A 407 -9.06 -6.32 2.43
CA ASN A 407 -8.68 -6.00 1.05
C ASN A 407 -9.31 -6.99 0.06
N VAL A 408 -9.56 -6.49 -1.15
CA VAL A 408 -10.04 -7.29 -2.28
C VAL A 408 -9.05 -7.17 -3.43
N SER A 409 -8.53 -8.31 -3.89
CA SER A 409 -7.78 -8.43 -5.14
C SER A 409 -8.56 -9.30 -6.13
N GLU A 410 -8.86 -8.76 -7.31
CA GLU A 410 -9.48 -9.51 -8.42
C GLU A 410 -8.50 -10.52 -9.07
N GLN A 411 -7.23 -10.49 -8.68
CA GLN A 411 -6.21 -11.46 -9.07
C GLN A 411 -5.67 -12.13 -7.81
N LYS A 412 -4.41 -11.89 -7.44
CA LYS A 412 -3.76 -12.55 -6.30
C LYS A 412 -3.13 -11.58 -5.30
N PHE A 413 -2.73 -12.15 -4.15
CA PHE A 413 -1.78 -11.56 -3.23
C PHE A 413 -0.46 -12.31 -3.32
N ASN A 414 0.65 -11.59 -3.27
CA ASN A 414 1.97 -12.16 -3.50
C ASN A 414 3.02 -11.58 -2.55
N PHE A 415 3.44 -12.35 -1.56
CA PHE A 415 4.44 -11.95 -0.56
C PHE A 415 5.73 -12.75 -0.74
N LYS A 416 6.81 -12.09 -1.17
CA LYS A 416 8.08 -12.75 -1.51
C LYS A 416 9.30 -12.09 -0.89
N TYR A 417 10.25 -12.90 -0.41
CA TYR A 417 11.56 -12.43 0.07
C TYR A 417 11.43 -11.39 1.20
N LEU A 418 10.58 -11.70 2.19
CA LEU A 418 10.25 -10.78 3.26
C LEU A 418 10.99 -11.13 4.54
N LYS A 419 11.45 -10.10 5.26
CA LYS A 419 11.91 -10.23 6.64
C LYS A 419 11.02 -9.38 7.54
N SER A 420 10.32 -10.03 8.45
CA SER A 420 9.39 -9.39 9.37
C SER A 420 9.45 -9.97 10.78
N PHE A 421 8.83 -9.30 11.73
CA PHE A 421 8.51 -9.84 13.04
C PHE A 421 7.13 -10.50 12.96
N ASP A 422 6.06 -9.76 12.68
CA ASP A 422 4.71 -10.33 12.55
C ASP A 422 4.04 -9.99 11.21
N ILE A 423 3.37 -10.99 10.64
CA ILE A 423 2.51 -10.84 9.46
C ILE A 423 1.10 -11.28 9.82
N ALA A 424 0.12 -10.39 9.66
CA ALA A 424 -1.29 -10.66 9.89
C ALA A 424 -2.12 -10.34 8.63
N VAL A 425 -2.85 -11.33 8.14
CA VAL A 425 -3.66 -11.26 6.92
C VAL A 425 -5.08 -11.70 7.27
N ASN A 426 -6.01 -10.74 7.41
CA ASN A 426 -7.36 -11.03 7.92
C ASN A 426 -8.48 -10.52 6.99
N ASN A 427 -9.52 -11.33 6.81
CA ASN A 427 -10.73 -10.95 6.08
C ASN A 427 -10.50 -10.42 4.65
N ASN A 428 -9.47 -10.93 3.96
CA ASN A 428 -9.20 -10.56 2.58
C ASN A 428 -9.91 -11.48 1.59
N THR A 429 -10.18 -10.97 0.40
CA THR A 429 -10.69 -11.75 -0.73
C THR A 429 -9.71 -11.68 -1.90
N ALA A 430 -9.26 -12.82 -2.39
CA ALA A 430 -8.47 -12.94 -3.61
C ALA A 430 -9.23 -13.81 -4.60
N ASN A 431 -9.47 -13.36 -5.83
CA ASN A 431 -10.21 -14.18 -6.81
C ASN A 431 -9.36 -15.31 -7.42
N GLN A 432 -8.03 -15.19 -7.34
CA GLN A 432 -7.08 -16.25 -7.70
C GLN A 432 -6.37 -16.78 -6.46
N GLU A 433 -5.07 -16.55 -6.34
CA GLU A 433 -4.21 -17.23 -5.36
C GLU A 433 -3.73 -16.29 -4.25
N PHE A 434 -3.23 -16.89 -3.17
CA PHE A 434 -2.39 -16.22 -2.19
C PHE A 434 -1.04 -16.94 -2.14
N GLU A 435 0.02 -16.27 -2.58
CA GLU A 435 1.37 -16.83 -2.69
C GLU A 435 2.29 -16.25 -1.60
N VAL A 436 3.00 -17.14 -0.90
CA VAL A 436 4.00 -16.81 0.12
C VAL A 436 5.28 -17.57 -0.21
N PHE A 437 6.38 -16.84 -0.40
CA PHE A 437 7.66 -17.43 -0.80
C PHE A 437 8.85 -16.80 -0.06
N ASP A 438 9.65 -17.65 0.57
CA ASP A 438 10.93 -17.25 1.20
C ASP A 438 10.76 -16.10 2.20
N ILE A 439 9.90 -16.31 3.20
CA ILE A 439 9.67 -15.35 4.29
C ILE A 439 10.40 -15.79 5.55
N LYS A 440 10.97 -14.83 6.27
CA LYS A 440 11.45 -14.99 7.65
C LYS A 440 10.66 -14.09 8.58
N ALA A 441 9.85 -14.69 9.47
CA ALA A 441 9.08 -13.96 10.48
C ALA A 441 8.94 -14.74 11.79
N ASN A 442 8.47 -14.10 12.86
CA ASN A 442 8.04 -14.84 14.04
C ASN A 442 6.67 -15.44 13.79
N ASN A 443 5.67 -14.61 13.50
CA ASN A 443 4.29 -15.09 13.34
C ASN A 443 3.74 -14.82 11.94
N PHE A 444 3.04 -15.80 11.38
CA PHE A 444 2.19 -15.64 10.22
C PHE A 444 0.75 -16.03 10.57
N ASN A 445 -0.12 -15.03 10.69
CA ASN A 445 -1.54 -15.20 11.01
C ASN A 445 -2.38 -14.98 9.75
N PHE A 446 -3.17 -15.96 9.36
CA PHE A 446 -3.99 -15.94 8.15
C PHE A 446 -5.41 -16.36 8.49
N ASN A 447 -6.29 -15.38 8.70
CA ASN A 447 -7.61 -15.62 9.28
C ASN A 447 -8.75 -15.07 8.42
N ASP A 448 -9.87 -15.78 8.38
CA ASP A 448 -11.13 -15.32 7.75
C ASP A 448 -11.01 -14.94 6.26
N ASN A 449 -10.01 -15.46 5.53
CA ASN A 449 -9.80 -15.11 4.12
C ASN A 449 -10.61 -15.99 3.17
N LYS A 450 -10.97 -15.42 2.01
CA LYS A 450 -11.65 -16.11 0.90
C LYS A 450 -10.76 -16.10 -0.34
N ILE A 451 -10.26 -17.27 -0.74
CA ILE A 451 -9.34 -17.41 -1.85
C ILE A 451 -10.00 -18.23 -2.97
N GLY A 452 -10.13 -17.61 -4.14
CA GLY A 452 -10.87 -18.10 -5.29
C GLY A 452 -10.20 -19.26 -6.02
N GLN A 453 -8.90 -19.43 -5.81
CA GLN A 453 -8.10 -20.63 -6.08
C GLN A 453 -7.48 -21.12 -4.76
N GLY A 454 -6.15 -21.13 -4.62
CA GLY A 454 -5.44 -21.76 -3.51
C GLY A 454 -4.51 -20.85 -2.72
N PHE A 455 -4.04 -21.36 -1.59
CA PHE A 455 -2.99 -20.74 -0.78
C PHE A 455 -1.71 -21.57 -0.93
N SER A 456 -0.58 -20.92 -1.17
CA SER A 456 0.73 -21.59 -1.18
C SER A 456 1.75 -20.86 -0.32
N MET A 457 2.46 -21.61 0.51
CA MET A 457 3.61 -21.15 1.28
C MET A 457 4.80 -22.07 1.04
N SER A 458 5.96 -21.48 0.74
CA SER A 458 7.18 -22.26 0.55
C SER A 458 8.44 -21.55 1.03
N LYS A 459 9.46 -22.36 1.40
CA LYS A 459 10.80 -21.89 1.80
C LYS A 459 10.80 -20.89 2.95
N SER A 460 9.83 -20.96 3.84
CA SER A 460 9.67 -19.97 4.91
C SER A 460 10.26 -20.47 6.24
N GLU A 461 10.81 -19.55 7.03
CA GLU A 461 11.32 -19.77 8.38
C GLU A 461 10.45 -18.96 9.37
N LEU A 462 9.64 -19.66 10.16
CA LEU A 462 8.64 -19.05 11.05
C LEU A 462 8.73 -19.63 12.47
N THR A 463 8.29 -18.86 13.46
CA THR A 463 7.99 -19.44 14.79
C THR A 463 6.61 -20.06 14.73
N ASP A 464 5.57 -19.27 14.48
CA ASP A 464 4.18 -19.75 14.47
C ASP A 464 3.49 -19.50 13.12
N ILE A 465 2.70 -20.48 12.68
CA ILE A 465 1.66 -20.31 11.64
C ILE A 465 0.30 -20.51 12.29
N LYS A 466 -0.59 -19.54 12.13
CA LYS A 466 -2.01 -19.67 12.48
C LYS A 466 -2.84 -19.47 11.24
N PHE A 467 -3.60 -20.49 10.86
CA PHE A 467 -4.40 -20.51 9.65
C PHE A 467 -5.85 -20.86 10.00
N PHE A 468 -6.69 -19.86 10.26
CA PHE A 468 -8.01 -20.04 10.87
C PHE A 468 -9.18 -19.55 10.01
N ASP A 469 -10.26 -20.31 9.99
CA ASP A 469 -11.57 -19.87 9.46
C ASP A 469 -11.54 -19.46 7.97
N ASN A 470 -10.62 -20.01 7.17
CA ASN A 470 -10.47 -19.64 5.75
C ASN A 470 -11.34 -20.49 4.81
N GLN A 471 -11.66 -19.92 3.66
CA GLN A 471 -12.38 -20.57 2.56
C GLN A 471 -11.53 -20.59 1.30
N LEU A 472 -11.12 -21.79 0.86
CA LEU A 472 -10.29 -22.01 -0.31
C LEU A 472 -11.07 -22.81 -1.36
N ASN A 473 -11.01 -22.37 -2.61
CA ASN A 473 -11.59 -23.10 -3.74
C ASN A 473 -10.63 -24.15 -4.34
N ASP A 474 -9.33 -24.03 -4.04
CA ASP A 474 -8.26 -24.94 -4.42
C ASP A 474 -7.50 -25.40 -3.17
N ASP A 475 -6.28 -25.92 -3.33
CA ASP A 475 -5.48 -26.49 -2.26
C ASP A 475 -4.91 -25.44 -1.28
N LEU A 476 -4.77 -25.85 -0.02
CA LEU A 476 -3.79 -25.27 0.90
C LEU A 476 -2.48 -26.03 0.75
N LEU A 477 -1.40 -25.35 0.38
CA LEU A 477 -0.07 -25.92 0.26
C LEU A 477 0.91 -25.23 1.20
N ILE A 478 1.53 -25.97 2.12
CA ILE A 478 2.69 -25.50 2.88
C ILE A 478 3.82 -26.49 2.62
N ASN A 479 4.92 -26.01 2.03
CA ASN A 479 6.04 -26.87 1.68
C ASN A 479 7.41 -26.30 2.03
N ASN A 480 8.41 -27.18 2.16
CA ASN A 480 9.83 -26.81 2.29
C ASN A 480 10.09 -25.72 3.33
N SER A 481 9.40 -25.77 4.47
CA SER A 481 9.40 -24.69 5.46
C SER A 481 9.80 -25.20 6.84
N ARG A 482 10.47 -24.34 7.60
CA ARG A 482 10.84 -24.59 8.99
C ARG A 482 9.99 -23.71 9.88
N VAL A 483 9.11 -24.33 10.64
CA VAL A 483 8.18 -23.66 11.55
C VAL A 483 8.41 -24.20 12.95
N LYS A 484 8.14 -23.46 14.03
CA LYS A 484 8.09 -24.07 15.36
C LYS A 484 6.71 -24.67 15.58
N ASP A 485 5.65 -23.87 15.54
CA ASP A 485 4.30 -24.34 15.82
C ASP A 485 3.35 -24.03 14.64
N ILE A 486 2.55 -25.02 14.21
CA ILE A 486 1.57 -24.87 13.11
C ILE A 486 0.17 -25.17 13.63
N PHE A 487 -0.75 -24.22 13.47
CA PHE A 487 -2.15 -24.35 13.83
C PHE A 487 -3.03 -24.13 12.60
N ILE A 488 -3.77 -25.15 12.16
CA ILE A 488 -4.68 -25.09 11.01
C ILE A 488 -6.08 -25.49 11.49
N ASN A 489 -6.95 -24.50 11.72
CA ASN A 489 -8.24 -24.73 12.35
C ASN A 489 -9.42 -24.16 11.54
N ASN A 490 -10.54 -24.88 11.51
CA ASN A 490 -11.82 -24.42 10.95
C ASN A 490 -11.77 -24.01 9.45
N ASN A 491 -10.86 -24.56 8.65
CA ASN A 491 -10.76 -24.19 7.25
C ASN A 491 -11.61 -25.07 6.35
N THR A 492 -12.05 -24.52 5.22
CA THR A 492 -12.73 -25.27 4.17
C THR A 492 -11.93 -25.19 2.87
N SER A 493 -11.67 -26.34 2.25
CA SER A 493 -11.04 -26.45 0.93
C SER A 493 -11.91 -27.27 -0.02
N LYS A 494 -12.18 -26.72 -1.21
CA LYS A 494 -12.87 -27.47 -2.28
C LYS A 494 -11.94 -28.44 -3.02
N LYS A 495 -10.62 -28.31 -2.88
CA LYS A 495 -9.70 -29.40 -3.18
C LYS A 495 -9.24 -30.03 -1.88
N GLY A 496 -8.01 -29.81 -1.46
CA GLY A 496 -7.43 -30.47 -0.31
C GLY A 496 -6.47 -29.59 0.48
N PHE A 497 -5.68 -30.29 1.29
CA PHE A 497 -4.59 -29.74 2.07
C PHE A 497 -3.35 -30.58 1.78
N LYS A 498 -2.21 -29.92 1.59
CA LYS A 498 -0.93 -30.56 1.34
C LYS A 498 0.16 -29.91 2.21
N LEU A 499 0.71 -30.70 3.11
CA LEU A 499 1.82 -30.33 3.97
C LEU A 499 3.02 -31.20 3.59
N SER A 500 4.13 -30.62 3.14
CA SER A 500 5.25 -31.42 2.63
C SER A 500 6.63 -30.86 2.96
N TYR A 501 7.59 -31.71 3.32
CA TYR A 501 8.96 -31.28 3.62
C TYR A 501 9.00 -30.24 4.74
N LEU A 502 8.37 -30.56 5.87
CA LEU A 502 8.22 -29.65 7.01
C LEU A 502 9.06 -30.09 8.20
N LEU A 503 9.73 -29.12 8.82
CA LEU A 503 10.31 -29.28 10.15
C LEU A 503 9.50 -28.40 11.12
N ALA A 504 8.79 -29.05 12.03
CA ALA A 504 7.97 -28.43 13.07
C ALA A 504 8.33 -28.97 14.47
N PHE A 505 7.91 -28.26 15.50
CA PHE A 505 7.88 -28.75 16.88
C PHE A 505 6.47 -29.29 17.18
N ASP A 506 5.44 -28.43 17.12
CA ASP A 506 4.05 -28.84 17.33
C ASP A 506 3.17 -28.52 16.11
N ILE A 507 2.28 -29.46 15.76
CA ILE A 507 1.30 -29.30 14.68
C ILE A 507 -0.08 -29.71 15.20
N GLU A 508 -1.03 -28.80 15.07
CA GLU A 508 -2.44 -29.02 15.40
C GLU A 508 -3.34 -28.67 14.22
N ILE A 509 -4.10 -29.66 13.77
CA ILE A 509 -5.00 -29.55 12.61
C ILE A 509 -6.39 -29.97 13.06
N ASN A 510 -7.27 -29.00 13.29
CA ASN A 510 -8.58 -29.26 13.89
C ASN A 510 -9.75 -28.72 13.07
N ASN A 511 -10.87 -29.44 13.04
CA ASN A 511 -12.14 -28.95 12.49
C ASN A 511 -12.09 -28.51 11.02
N ASN A 512 -11.18 -29.06 10.20
CA ASN A 512 -11.09 -28.70 8.78
C ASN A 512 -12.01 -29.57 7.92
N SER A 513 -12.44 -29.03 6.78
CA SER A 513 -13.19 -29.78 5.78
C SER A 513 -12.55 -29.70 4.39
N ALA A 514 -12.26 -30.86 3.80
CA ALA A 514 -11.71 -30.99 2.46
C ALA A 514 -12.65 -31.81 1.56
N ARG A 515 -12.88 -31.35 0.32
CA ARG A 515 -13.64 -32.12 -0.68
C ARG A 515 -12.80 -33.15 -1.45
N GLN A 516 -11.48 -33.06 -1.36
CA GLN A 516 -10.51 -33.99 -1.92
C GLN A 516 -9.63 -34.54 -0.79
N ASN A 517 -8.33 -34.69 -1.04
CA ASN A 517 -7.39 -35.37 -0.15
C ASN A 517 -6.83 -34.44 0.93
N PHE A 518 -6.36 -35.04 2.01
CA PHE A 518 -5.44 -34.41 2.96
C PHE A 518 -4.11 -35.18 2.92
N GLU A 519 -3.05 -34.54 2.45
CA GLU A 519 -1.74 -35.16 2.23
C GLU A 519 -0.68 -34.55 3.12
N ILE A 520 0.02 -35.41 3.86
CA ILE A 520 1.21 -35.08 4.64
C ILE A 520 2.35 -35.96 4.16
N LEU A 521 3.48 -35.34 3.79
CA LEU A 521 4.64 -36.01 3.22
C LEU A 521 5.94 -35.47 3.83
N GLU A 522 6.83 -36.36 4.27
CA GLU A 522 8.18 -35.97 4.72
C GLU A 522 8.18 -34.88 5.80
N MET A 523 7.45 -35.15 6.89
CA MET A 523 7.29 -34.23 8.01
C MET A 523 8.09 -34.70 9.23
N LYS A 524 8.72 -33.76 9.93
CA LYS A 524 9.35 -33.99 11.24
C LYS A 524 8.70 -33.10 12.30
N ALA A 525 8.13 -33.70 13.34
CA ALA A 525 7.50 -32.97 14.44
C ALA A 525 7.61 -33.71 15.78
N ASN A 526 7.50 -33.00 16.90
CA ASN A 526 7.33 -33.67 18.19
C ASN A 526 5.87 -34.08 18.35
N ASN A 527 4.95 -33.12 18.45
CA ASN A 527 3.54 -33.45 18.60
C ASN A 527 2.79 -33.18 17.30
N PHE A 528 2.05 -34.19 16.84
CA PHE A 528 1.13 -34.06 15.72
C PHE A 528 -0.28 -34.45 16.18
N SER A 529 -1.22 -33.53 16.03
CA SER A 529 -2.63 -33.76 16.34
C SER A 529 -3.51 -33.42 15.13
N PHE A 530 -4.36 -34.37 14.75
CA PHE A 530 -5.30 -34.24 13.64
C PHE A 530 -6.68 -34.65 14.13
N ASN A 531 -7.54 -33.67 14.45
CA ASN A 531 -8.78 -33.92 15.19
C ASN A 531 -10.01 -33.30 14.52
N ASP A 532 -11.14 -33.99 14.61
CA ASP A 532 -12.44 -33.48 14.16
C ASP A 532 -12.48 -33.04 12.68
N ASN A 533 -11.60 -33.59 11.83
CA ASN A 533 -11.52 -33.23 10.43
C ASN A 533 -12.48 -34.07 9.56
N LYS A 534 -12.99 -33.46 8.49
CA LYS A 534 -13.92 -34.08 7.52
C LYS A 534 -13.31 -34.09 6.12
N ILE A 535 -12.81 -35.24 5.70
CA ILE A 535 -12.12 -35.43 4.43
C ILE A 535 -12.98 -36.29 3.50
N LYS A 536 -13.35 -35.76 2.33
CA LYS A 536 -14.22 -36.46 1.38
C LYS A 536 -13.51 -37.54 0.57
N LYS A 537 -12.18 -37.50 0.50
CA LYS A 537 -11.36 -38.54 -0.13
C LYS A 537 -10.36 -39.13 0.86
N GLU A 538 -9.11 -39.30 0.46
CA GLU A 538 -8.05 -39.95 1.24
C GLU A 538 -7.41 -39.01 2.25
N PHE A 539 -7.15 -39.51 3.45
CA PHE A 539 -6.13 -38.96 4.36
C PHE A 539 -4.84 -39.78 4.21
N SER A 540 -3.70 -39.11 4.03
CA SER A 540 -2.40 -39.75 3.84
C SER A 540 -1.31 -39.10 4.68
N LEU A 541 -0.64 -39.87 5.53
CA LEU A 541 0.60 -39.52 6.21
C LEU A 541 1.74 -40.44 5.73
N LYS A 542 2.77 -39.86 5.09
CA LYS A 542 3.86 -40.62 4.44
C LYS A 542 5.23 -40.13 4.87
N ASN A 543 6.20 -41.04 5.01
CA ASN A 543 7.62 -40.73 5.21
C ASN A 543 7.90 -39.76 6.37
N SER A 544 7.16 -39.86 7.47
CA SER A 544 7.19 -38.84 8.54
C SER A 544 7.79 -39.37 9.84
N GLU A 545 8.52 -38.51 10.55
CA GLU A 545 9.11 -38.79 11.87
C GLU A 545 8.42 -37.92 12.92
N LEU A 546 7.60 -38.54 13.76
CA LEU A 546 6.83 -37.86 14.80
C LEU A 546 7.22 -38.39 16.18
N LYS A 547 7.09 -37.61 17.25
CA LYS A 547 7.12 -38.21 18.60
C LYS A 547 5.75 -38.78 18.91
N ASP A 548 4.72 -37.95 18.97
CA ASP A 548 3.35 -38.43 19.20
C ASP A 548 2.48 -38.11 17.99
N ALA A 549 1.75 -39.11 17.47
CA ALA A 549 0.80 -38.97 16.38
C ALA A 549 -0.62 -39.27 16.89
N LYS A 550 -1.45 -38.22 16.97
CA LYS A 550 -2.78 -38.25 17.55
C LYS A 550 -3.85 -37.98 16.51
N PHE A 551 -4.80 -38.90 16.39
CA PHE A 551 -5.91 -38.84 15.46
C PHE A 551 -7.22 -39.12 16.19
N TYR A 552 -7.98 -38.05 16.44
CA TYR A 552 -9.23 -38.12 17.21
C TYR A 552 -10.43 -37.71 16.36
N ASP A 553 -11.49 -38.52 16.38
CA ASP A 553 -12.83 -38.13 15.90
C ASP A 553 -12.88 -37.65 14.43
N ASN A 554 -12.00 -38.15 13.56
CA ASN A 554 -11.98 -37.77 12.14
C ASN A 554 -12.97 -38.59 11.32
N LEU A 555 -13.49 -37.98 10.25
CA LEU A 555 -14.34 -38.62 9.24
C LEU A 555 -13.64 -38.56 7.88
N VAL A 556 -13.28 -39.73 7.32
CA VAL A 556 -12.61 -39.87 6.02
C VAL A 556 -13.44 -40.77 5.11
N ASN A 557 -14.04 -40.20 4.07
CA ASN A 557 -14.97 -40.94 3.18
C ASN A 557 -14.28 -41.95 2.23
N GLU A 558 -12.95 -41.99 2.20
CA GLU A 558 -12.21 -43.04 1.49
C GLU A 558 -11.20 -43.71 2.43
N ASP A 559 -9.92 -43.70 2.08
CA ASP A 559 -8.88 -44.44 2.78
C ASP A 559 -8.18 -43.54 3.79
N PHE A 560 -7.88 -44.09 4.98
CA PHE A 560 -6.95 -43.48 5.93
C PHE A 560 -5.65 -44.27 5.86
N VAL A 561 -4.58 -43.61 5.40
CA VAL A 561 -3.29 -44.27 5.14
C VAL A 561 -2.19 -43.61 5.94
N MET A 562 -1.47 -44.42 6.72
CA MET A 562 -0.18 -44.05 7.30
C MET A 562 0.88 -45.04 6.79
N ASN A 563 1.88 -44.51 6.10
CA ASN A 563 2.89 -45.32 5.45
C ASN A 563 4.31 -44.82 5.74
N ASP A 564 5.26 -45.74 5.92
CA ASP A 564 6.69 -45.45 6.08
C ASP A 564 6.95 -44.37 7.15
N SER A 565 6.29 -44.46 8.30
CA SER A 565 6.31 -43.41 9.33
C SER A 565 6.81 -43.95 10.67
N ILE A 566 7.66 -43.16 11.32
CA ILE A 566 8.28 -43.48 12.61
C ILE A 566 7.67 -42.58 13.67
N THR A 567 7.11 -43.17 14.70
CA THR A 567 6.50 -42.49 15.83
C THR A 567 7.03 -43.04 17.15
N ARG A 568 6.89 -42.29 18.25
CA ARG A 568 6.96 -42.88 19.59
C ARG A 568 5.62 -43.50 19.97
N ASP A 569 4.53 -42.75 19.80
CA ASP A 569 3.19 -43.22 20.17
C ASP A 569 2.18 -42.88 19.06
N ILE A 570 1.31 -43.83 18.72
CA ILE A 570 0.19 -43.65 17.77
C ILE A 570 -1.12 -43.81 18.52
N TYR A 571 -1.98 -42.81 18.41
CA TYR A 571 -3.33 -42.80 18.95
C TYR A 571 -4.34 -42.64 17.82
N LEU A 572 -5.09 -43.70 17.52
CA LEU A 572 -6.18 -43.72 16.55
C LEU A 572 -7.47 -43.98 17.32
N VAL A 573 -8.23 -42.93 17.59
CA VAL A 573 -9.37 -43.00 18.51
C VAL A 573 -10.62 -42.40 17.87
N ARG A 574 -11.68 -43.21 17.79
CA ARG A 574 -13.00 -42.82 17.26
C ARG A 574 -13.00 -42.25 15.84
N ASN A 575 -12.03 -42.64 15.01
CA ASN A 575 -12.03 -42.29 13.60
C ASN A 575 -13.01 -43.15 12.81
N GLN A 576 -13.55 -42.58 11.73
CA GLN A 576 -14.51 -43.22 10.85
C GLN A 576 -14.00 -43.19 9.42
N THR A 577 -14.04 -44.34 8.73
CA THR A 577 -13.78 -44.39 7.29
C THR A 577 -14.81 -45.21 6.53
N ASP A 578 -15.06 -44.90 5.25
CA ASP A 578 -16.01 -45.67 4.42
C ASP A 578 -15.33 -46.85 3.70
N LYS A 579 -13.99 -46.94 3.69
CA LYS A 579 -13.22 -47.98 2.99
C LYS A 579 -12.28 -48.71 3.93
N GLU A 580 -11.07 -48.19 4.13
CA GLU A 580 -10.05 -48.84 4.95
C GLU A 580 -9.22 -47.88 5.79
N LEU A 581 -8.57 -48.44 6.81
CA LEU A 581 -7.51 -47.80 7.58
C LEU A 581 -6.27 -48.70 7.52
N VAL A 582 -5.19 -48.14 6.96
CA VAL A 582 -3.94 -48.86 6.69
C VAL A 582 -2.79 -48.22 7.46
N LEU A 583 -2.12 -49.04 8.28
CA LEU A 583 -0.79 -48.74 8.81
C LEU A 583 0.19 -49.68 8.11
N ASN A 584 1.11 -49.14 7.31
CA ASN A 584 2.09 -49.93 6.56
C ASN A 584 3.50 -49.40 6.80
N TYR A 585 4.46 -50.29 7.08
CA TYR A 585 5.83 -49.89 7.46
C TYR A 585 5.87 -48.81 8.57
N ALA A 586 4.93 -48.90 9.52
CA ALA A 586 4.88 -48.01 10.67
C ALA A 586 5.77 -48.55 11.80
N THR A 587 6.47 -47.66 12.51
CA THR A 587 7.26 -48.01 13.70
C THR A 587 6.78 -47.17 14.88
N SER A 588 6.37 -47.79 15.99
CA SER A 588 5.97 -47.07 17.23
C SER A 588 6.37 -47.83 18.50
N ASN A 589 6.41 -47.16 19.65
CA ASN A 589 6.35 -47.85 20.93
C ASN A 589 4.92 -48.33 21.15
N ASP A 590 3.99 -47.41 21.40
CA ASP A 590 2.62 -47.80 21.70
C ASP A 590 1.72 -47.47 20.51
N LEU A 591 0.83 -48.42 20.18
CA LEU A 591 -0.30 -48.22 19.27
C LEU A 591 -1.60 -48.41 20.05
N LEU A 592 -2.35 -47.33 20.24
CA LEU A 592 -3.71 -47.35 20.77
C LEU A 592 -4.72 -47.15 19.64
N PHE A 593 -5.44 -48.21 19.30
CA PHE A 593 -6.52 -48.21 18.32
C PHE A 593 -7.85 -48.48 19.03
N THR A 594 -8.66 -47.46 19.30
CA THR A 594 -9.89 -47.65 20.08
C THR A 594 -11.12 -46.94 19.52
N GLY A 595 -12.25 -47.64 19.54
CA GLY A 595 -13.55 -47.08 19.15
C GLY A 595 -13.67 -46.64 17.69
N ASN A 596 -12.79 -47.09 16.79
CA ASN A 596 -12.84 -46.73 15.37
C ASN A 596 -13.96 -47.49 14.63
N ASP A 597 -14.56 -46.84 13.64
CA ASP A 597 -15.62 -47.35 12.77
C ASP A 597 -15.10 -47.43 11.33
N VAL A 598 -14.55 -48.59 10.95
CA VAL A 598 -13.78 -48.76 9.71
C VAL A 598 -14.08 -50.14 9.11
N PRO A 599 -14.53 -50.27 7.85
CA PRO A 599 -14.82 -51.58 7.26
C PRO A 599 -13.62 -52.52 7.24
N LEU A 600 -12.45 -52.04 6.83
CA LEU A 600 -11.23 -52.85 6.75
C LEU A 600 -10.07 -52.19 7.51
N VAL A 601 -9.54 -52.87 8.52
CA VAL A 601 -8.32 -52.45 9.23
C VAL A 601 -7.16 -53.32 8.78
N ARG A 602 -6.05 -52.70 8.36
CA ARG A 602 -4.84 -53.39 7.90
C ARG A 602 -3.60 -52.84 8.60
N PHE A 603 -2.96 -53.65 9.41
CA PHE A 603 -1.61 -53.38 9.88
C PHE A 603 -0.66 -54.30 9.12
N LEU A 604 0.30 -53.71 8.41
CA LEU A 604 1.16 -54.40 7.46
C LEU A 604 2.63 -54.06 7.71
N ASN A 605 3.51 -55.06 7.68
CA ASN A 605 4.98 -54.87 7.68
C ASN A 605 5.49 -53.87 8.75
N SER A 606 4.88 -53.87 9.94
CA SER A 606 5.05 -52.80 10.94
C SER A 606 5.62 -53.33 12.26
N PHE A 607 6.30 -52.46 12.99
CA PHE A 607 6.89 -52.77 14.29
C PHE A 607 6.29 -51.89 15.40
N PHE A 608 5.86 -52.52 16.48
CA PHE A 608 5.32 -51.86 17.66
C PHE A 608 6.02 -52.38 18.93
N ALA A 609 6.05 -51.62 20.02
CA ALA A 609 6.34 -52.21 21.33
C ALA A 609 5.08 -52.87 21.89
N GLU A 610 3.98 -52.14 22.02
CA GLU A 610 2.69 -52.67 22.47
C GLU A 610 1.56 -52.25 21.53
N ILE A 611 0.68 -53.20 21.22
CA ILE A 611 -0.51 -52.96 20.40
C ILE A 611 -1.74 -53.15 21.26
N THR A 612 -2.62 -52.15 21.30
CA THR A 612 -3.93 -52.24 21.93
C THR A 612 -5.01 -51.88 20.92
N LEU A 613 -5.84 -52.87 20.55
CA LEU A 613 -7.01 -52.70 19.70
C LEU A 613 -8.28 -52.99 20.52
N SER A 614 -9.11 -51.98 20.78
CA SER A 614 -10.24 -52.13 21.69
C SER A 614 -11.51 -51.39 21.28
N GLU A 615 -12.66 -51.87 21.77
CA GLU A 615 -13.96 -51.20 21.68
C GLU A 615 -14.42 -50.84 20.24
N CYS A 616 -13.87 -51.50 19.22
CA CYS A 616 -14.24 -51.28 17.82
C CYS A 616 -15.46 -52.14 17.47
N LYS A 617 -16.63 -51.51 17.23
CA LYS A 617 -17.92 -52.22 17.13
C LYS A 617 -18.43 -52.48 15.71
N LYS A 618 -17.77 -51.91 14.71
CA LYS A 618 -18.22 -51.92 13.31
C LYS A 618 -17.08 -52.18 12.33
N VAL A 619 -16.01 -52.82 12.81
CA VAL A 619 -14.97 -53.29 11.91
C VAL A 619 -15.49 -54.52 11.17
N GLU A 620 -15.44 -54.56 9.84
CA GLU A 620 -15.80 -55.79 9.14
C GLU A 620 -14.67 -56.80 9.28
N THR A 621 -13.49 -56.45 8.79
CA THR A 621 -12.31 -57.32 8.80
C THR A 621 -11.13 -56.59 9.42
N ALA A 622 -10.39 -57.28 10.29
CA ALA A 622 -9.10 -56.83 10.80
C ALA A 622 -7.99 -57.78 10.37
N LEU A 623 -6.98 -57.26 9.68
CA LEU A 623 -5.84 -57.99 9.15
C LEU A 623 -4.54 -57.41 9.72
N PHE A 624 -3.79 -58.27 10.40
CA PHE A 624 -2.42 -58.05 10.82
C PHE A 624 -1.56 -58.98 9.96
N ASP A 625 -0.67 -58.44 9.12
CA ASP A 625 0.23 -59.23 8.28
C ASP A 625 1.66 -58.72 8.42
N ASP A 626 2.55 -59.63 8.81
CA ASP A 626 3.97 -59.34 9.06
C ASP A 626 4.17 -58.22 10.11
N ILE A 627 3.54 -58.41 11.28
CA ILE A 627 3.61 -57.48 12.41
C ILE A 627 4.56 -57.99 13.48
N SER A 628 5.44 -57.13 13.99
CA SER A 628 6.31 -57.44 15.13
C SER A 628 5.98 -56.57 16.34
N ALA A 629 5.85 -57.18 17.51
CA ALA A 629 5.62 -56.53 18.80
C ALA A 629 6.71 -56.95 19.82
N SER A 630 7.36 -56.01 20.51
CA SER A 630 8.36 -56.34 21.56
C SER A 630 7.77 -56.56 22.95
N LYS A 631 6.51 -56.22 23.15
CA LYS A 631 5.70 -56.54 24.33
C LYS A 631 4.45 -57.30 23.88
N ASN A 632 3.27 -56.83 24.27
CA ASN A 632 2.02 -57.55 24.09
C ASN A 632 1.25 -57.07 22.87
N ILE A 633 0.46 -57.97 22.30
CA ILE A 633 -0.62 -57.64 21.36
C ILE A 633 -1.94 -57.89 22.10
N LYS A 634 -2.72 -56.83 22.33
CA LYS A 634 -4.00 -56.87 23.06
C LYS A 634 -5.13 -56.49 22.13
N ILE A 635 -6.07 -57.40 21.92
CA ILE A 635 -7.30 -57.19 21.16
C ILE A 635 -8.47 -57.48 22.09
N THR A 636 -9.15 -56.44 22.55
CA THR A 636 -10.12 -56.55 23.66
C THR A 636 -11.45 -55.85 23.40
N GLY A 637 -12.57 -56.57 23.59
CA GLY A 637 -13.90 -55.95 23.60
C GLY A 637 -14.38 -55.45 22.23
N ASN A 638 -13.94 -56.08 21.14
CA ASN A 638 -14.28 -55.68 19.78
C ASN A 638 -15.44 -56.52 19.20
N ALA A 639 -16.12 -55.99 18.18
CA ALA A 639 -17.09 -56.71 17.38
C ALA A 639 -16.73 -56.61 15.90
N PHE A 640 -16.14 -57.69 15.37
CA PHE A 640 -15.80 -57.85 13.96
C PHE A 640 -16.94 -58.52 13.21
N LEU A 641 -17.40 -57.93 12.10
CA LEU A 641 -18.52 -58.49 11.31
C LEU A 641 -18.10 -59.71 10.46
N LYS A 642 -16.82 -59.79 10.10
CA LYS A 642 -16.20 -60.88 9.34
C LYS A 642 -15.02 -61.48 10.10
N ASP A 643 -13.81 -61.38 9.56
CA ASP A 643 -12.63 -62.11 10.03
C ASP A 643 -11.70 -61.23 10.88
N LEU A 644 -11.06 -61.85 11.87
CA LEU A 644 -9.85 -61.33 12.51
C LEU A 644 -8.68 -62.26 12.16
N SER A 645 -7.68 -61.73 11.47
CA SER A 645 -6.52 -62.50 10.97
C SER A 645 -5.20 -61.91 11.46
N LEU A 646 -4.39 -62.74 12.12
CA LEU A 646 -3.02 -62.47 12.51
C LEU A 646 -2.11 -63.42 11.70
N ASN A 647 -1.49 -62.89 10.66
CA ASN A 647 -0.62 -63.61 9.74
C ASN A 647 0.83 -63.17 9.96
N LYS A 648 1.75 -64.12 10.10
CA LYS A 648 3.19 -63.83 10.25
C LYS A 648 3.49 -62.85 11.39
N CYS A 649 2.67 -62.85 12.43
CA CYS A 649 2.82 -61.91 13.54
C CYS A 649 3.81 -62.47 14.56
N LYS A 650 4.72 -61.64 15.06
CA LYS A 650 5.68 -61.98 16.11
C LYS A 650 5.46 -61.08 17.32
N SER A 651 5.34 -61.66 18.51
CA SER A 651 5.22 -60.95 19.78
C SER A 651 6.25 -61.52 20.76
N GLU A 652 7.10 -60.68 21.34
CA GLU A 652 8.02 -61.11 22.41
C GLU A 652 7.31 -61.26 23.76
N GLY A 653 6.21 -60.52 23.95
CA GLY A 653 5.24 -60.75 25.03
C GLY A 653 4.03 -61.53 24.53
N ASP A 654 2.91 -61.33 25.22
CA ASP A 654 1.73 -62.17 25.11
C ASP A 654 0.74 -61.65 24.06
N LEU A 655 0.00 -62.59 23.46
CA LEU A 655 -1.17 -62.28 22.63
C LEU A 655 -2.44 -62.45 23.48
N HIS A 656 -3.11 -61.34 23.77
CA HIS A 656 -4.39 -61.33 24.46
C HIS A 656 -5.53 -61.06 23.49
N LEU A 657 -6.42 -62.02 23.35
CA LEU A 657 -7.67 -61.90 22.64
C LEU A 657 -8.79 -62.09 23.66
N THR A 658 -9.44 -61.00 24.07
CA THR A 658 -10.39 -61.02 25.20
C THR A 658 -11.72 -60.35 24.86
N ASP A 659 -12.84 -60.98 25.18
CA ASP A 659 -14.19 -60.40 25.02
C ASP A 659 -14.52 -59.94 23.57
N ASN A 660 -13.96 -60.59 22.55
CA ASN A 660 -14.23 -60.23 21.15
C ASN A 660 -15.37 -61.05 20.55
N LYS A 661 -16.18 -60.42 19.69
CA LYS A 661 -17.18 -61.07 18.85
C LYS A 661 -16.72 -61.06 17.40
N ILE A 662 -16.59 -62.23 16.79
CA ILE A 662 -16.06 -62.42 15.44
C ILE A 662 -17.11 -63.14 14.59
N GLY A 663 -17.63 -62.43 13.60
CA GLY A 663 -18.76 -62.86 12.76
C GLY A 663 -18.42 -64.00 11.79
N GLU A 664 -17.14 -64.22 11.50
CA GLU A 664 -16.66 -65.34 10.70
C GLU A 664 -15.53 -66.09 11.40
N ASN A 665 -14.27 -65.90 11.00
CA ASN A 665 -13.14 -66.70 11.46
C ASN A 665 -12.16 -65.88 12.30
N LEU A 666 -11.59 -66.53 13.32
CA LEU A 666 -10.39 -66.07 14.01
C LEU A 666 -9.20 -66.89 13.50
N ILE A 667 -8.25 -66.25 12.85
CA ILE A 667 -7.11 -66.93 12.21
C ILE A 667 -5.82 -66.41 12.81
N ILE A 668 -5.03 -67.31 13.41
CA ILE A 668 -3.66 -67.06 13.84
C ILE A 668 -2.78 -67.99 13.01
N ASN A 669 -2.01 -67.42 12.10
CA ASN A 669 -1.28 -68.18 11.09
C ASN A 669 0.19 -67.76 11.01
N ASN A 670 1.09 -68.74 11.06
CA ASN A 670 2.54 -68.57 11.02
C ASN A 670 3.05 -67.51 12.03
N SER A 671 2.46 -67.49 13.22
CA SER A 671 2.70 -66.43 14.22
C SER A 671 3.38 -66.99 15.47
N THR A 672 4.25 -66.21 16.09
CA THR A 672 5.01 -66.59 17.29
C THR A 672 4.75 -65.60 18.41
N THR A 673 4.38 -66.06 19.58
CA THR A 673 4.12 -65.22 20.78
C THR A 673 4.72 -65.89 22.02
N ASN A 674 4.83 -65.18 23.15
CA ASN A 674 5.19 -65.83 24.43
C ASN A 674 4.05 -66.75 24.88
N ASP A 675 2.91 -66.18 25.26
CA ASP A 675 1.68 -66.93 25.53
C ASP A 675 0.52 -66.46 24.64
N ILE A 676 -0.51 -67.29 24.49
CA ILE A 676 -1.77 -66.95 23.81
C ILE A 676 -2.93 -67.07 24.79
N TYR A 677 -3.58 -65.95 25.11
CA TYR A 677 -4.76 -65.89 25.95
C TYR A 677 -6.01 -65.67 25.10
N LEU A 678 -6.86 -66.67 25.04
CA LEU A 678 -8.19 -66.64 24.42
C LEU A 678 -9.22 -66.65 25.54
N ASP A 679 -9.79 -65.49 25.88
CA ASP A 679 -10.72 -65.35 27.02
C ASP A 679 -12.05 -64.73 26.59
N ARG A 680 -13.17 -65.43 26.80
CA ARG A 680 -14.54 -64.97 26.50
C ARG A 680 -14.77 -64.48 25.06
N ASN A 681 -14.08 -65.05 24.07
CA ASN A 681 -14.34 -64.73 22.67
C ASN A 681 -15.51 -65.53 22.11
N GLN A 682 -16.27 -64.90 21.20
CA GLN A 682 -17.35 -65.53 20.43
C GLN A 682 -16.95 -65.56 18.97
N VAL A 683 -16.72 -66.73 18.39
CA VAL A 683 -16.32 -66.90 16.99
C VAL A 683 -17.38 -67.71 16.27
N LYS A 684 -18.03 -67.14 15.25
CA LYS A 684 -19.22 -67.77 14.64
C LYS A 684 -18.93 -68.99 13.76
N LYS A 685 -17.78 -69.02 13.08
CA LYS A 685 -17.41 -70.14 12.19
C LYS A 685 -16.31 -70.99 12.80
N GLU A 686 -15.10 -70.45 12.87
CA GLU A 686 -13.91 -71.25 13.18
C GLU A 686 -12.78 -70.42 13.80
N LEU A 687 -12.13 -71.00 14.81
CA LEU A 687 -10.82 -70.57 15.29
C LEU A 687 -9.74 -71.48 14.69
N ARG A 688 -8.80 -70.89 13.97
CA ARG A 688 -7.66 -71.58 13.35
C ARG A 688 -6.34 -71.09 13.94
N LEU A 689 -5.58 -72.03 14.48
CA LEU A 689 -4.17 -71.86 14.86
C LEU A 689 -3.34 -72.71 13.89
N ASN A 690 -2.66 -72.07 12.95
CA ASN A 690 -1.91 -72.73 11.89
C ASN A 690 -0.45 -72.30 11.91
N TYR A 691 0.50 -73.23 12.02
CA TYR A 691 1.91 -72.90 12.19
C TYR A 691 2.17 -71.86 13.30
N ALA A 692 1.32 -71.84 14.34
CA ALA A 692 1.47 -70.95 15.47
C ALA A 692 2.44 -71.55 16.51
N THR A 693 3.22 -70.70 17.18
CA THR A 693 4.16 -71.11 18.23
C THR A 693 3.98 -70.24 19.48
N SER A 694 3.77 -70.86 20.64
CA SER A 694 3.78 -70.19 21.95
C SER A 694 4.21 -71.17 23.05
N ASN A 695 4.52 -70.67 24.24
CA ASN A 695 4.71 -71.48 25.44
C ASN A 695 3.34 -72.03 25.85
N ASP A 696 2.44 -71.17 26.31
CA ASP A 696 1.11 -71.59 26.75
C ASP A 696 0.01 -71.08 25.82
N VAL A 697 -1.07 -71.86 25.71
CA VAL A 697 -2.34 -71.42 25.14
C VAL A 697 -3.45 -71.64 26.15
N LEU A 698 -4.06 -70.56 26.62
CA LEU A 698 -5.16 -70.59 27.59
C LEU A 698 -6.49 -70.28 26.91
N PHE A 699 -7.44 -71.21 27.02
CA PHE A 699 -8.82 -71.07 26.60
C PHE A 699 -9.72 -70.96 27.83
N THR A 700 -10.35 -69.80 28.01
CA THR A 700 -11.30 -69.58 29.12
C THR A 700 -12.62 -69.03 28.61
N GLY A 701 -13.71 -69.79 28.78
CA GLY A 701 -15.07 -69.30 28.51
C GLY A 701 -15.36 -68.83 27.06
N ASN A 702 -14.66 -69.38 26.06
CA ASN A 702 -14.88 -69.05 24.65
C ASN A 702 -16.08 -69.81 24.06
N ASP A 703 -16.80 -69.19 23.13
CA ASP A 703 -17.86 -69.79 22.32
C ASP A 703 -17.40 -69.90 20.86
N VAL A 704 -16.95 -71.11 20.47
CA VAL A 704 -16.39 -71.39 19.15
C VAL A 704 -16.89 -72.75 18.64
N PRO A 705 -17.60 -72.83 17.50
CA PRO A 705 -18.11 -74.09 16.95
C PRO A 705 -17.03 -75.07 16.52
N LEU A 706 -15.87 -74.56 16.07
CA LEU A 706 -14.77 -75.37 15.58
C LEU A 706 -13.42 -74.72 15.90
N VAL A 707 -12.56 -75.46 16.60
CA VAL A 707 -11.17 -75.08 16.85
C VAL A 707 -10.26 -76.04 16.08
N ARG A 708 -9.35 -75.52 15.25
CA ARG A 708 -8.35 -76.32 14.54
C ARG A 708 -6.95 -75.88 14.88
N PHE A 709 -6.14 -76.85 15.28
CA PHE A 709 -4.69 -76.71 15.41
C PHE A 709 -4.03 -77.46 14.24
N LEU A 710 -3.28 -76.75 13.42
CA LEU A 710 -2.62 -77.28 12.24
C LEU A 710 -1.13 -76.96 12.31
N ASN A 711 -0.29 -77.99 12.33
CA ASN A 711 1.17 -77.85 12.31
C ASN A 711 1.73 -76.79 13.29
N SER A 712 1.10 -76.65 14.46
CA SER A 712 1.42 -75.65 15.48
C SER A 712 2.14 -76.30 16.66
N PHE A 713 2.94 -75.53 17.40
CA PHE A 713 3.74 -76.01 18.52
C PHE A 713 3.43 -75.20 19.78
N PHE A 714 2.96 -75.88 20.82
CA PHE A 714 2.62 -75.31 22.13
C PHE A 714 3.23 -76.17 23.22
N ALA A 715 3.79 -75.56 24.26
CA ALA A 715 4.30 -76.31 25.42
C ALA A 715 3.13 -76.83 26.28
N GLU A 716 2.12 -75.99 26.52
CA GLU A 716 0.91 -76.36 27.26
C GLU A 716 -0.36 -75.77 26.62
N ILE A 717 -1.46 -76.55 26.65
CA ILE A 717 -2.79 -76.08 26.25
C ILE A 717 -3.75 -76.30 27.42
N ASN A 718 -4.28 -75.20 27.96
CA ASN A 718 -5.21 -75.20 29.09
C ASN A 718 -6.60 -74.77 28.63
N ILE A 719 -7.62 -75.57 28.94
CA ILE A 719 -9.01 -75.32 28.54
C ILE A 719 -9.90 -75.33 29.79
N SER A 720 -10.58 -74.22 30.07
CA SER A 720 -11.47 -74.02 31.22
C SER A 720 -12.80 -73.33 30.89
#